data_AF-A0A0J0Y0G2-F1
#
_entry.id   AF-A0A0J0Y0G2-F1
#
_cell.length_a   1.000
_cell.length_b   1.000
_cell.length_c   1.000
_cell.angle_alpha   90.00
_cell.angle_beta   90.00
_cell.angle_gamma   90.00
#
_symmetry.space_group_name_H-M   'P 1'
#
loop_
_entity.id
_entity.type
_entity.pdbx_description
1 polymer ?
#
loop_
_entity_poly.entity_id
_entity_poly.type
_entity_poly.pdbx_seq_one_letter_code
_entity_poly.pdbx_strand_id
1 'polypeptide(L)'
;MVNKNIKQHILFRLTNPLALLLLFCLSFAACKNDRQELYKSSTAVKSILDSASHLLDLGEEAGALNYLEHSTARFDSIAAFDRWQIYNFKAIYYLNYSYNIRFAEIYADSMLHAIEPHQQQYKYEYAVSLFTKGDVLRSSGNFERAYDYYYEAKVFAGKHLNDCSKAVLSFRIGLVRYRQANYSRAITFFKEAITEKNACANRDFNSNVYFPQAVLNATGLSYERINKPDSAIHYYQLALKCIFDNEKSFPAEYKSMIMAQGVIYGNLGGLYAKEGKSAKAEDMLRRSIRLNDHKGFAIDDAQTAKIKLINLYLDKNEFEKARNILDQVDTYLQSTSGPESRNNEILKRWLDAQSQYYHKIGDYKSAFHFLGTLGKFTDSISKAEQAVKRSDFDNGLENAERRYQMLTLERTGERKSLFLYGSIILLILIIIIAFLFIKNLRKDRKNLKAMRILNTQIIHSYEALEESHQENNDMLQVIAHDLRNPISGMMMAASTLSYITPLPVKDQHMYDLIQESGEEAIKMINELLESKTRQLELKLREADIFDILYYCVKMLEHKAAEKSIHINLKAFRVTFLMNREKIWRVFSNLIGNAIKFSMQDKEINIELSYQQNGVAISIADEGVGIPENVAATLFDNRGKIGNAGTHGEPSFGLGLSIARQIVDAHNGKIWFEPNPSGGTTFWVWLPI
;
A
#
# COMPACT_ATOMS: atom_id res chain seq x y z
N MET A 1 24.16 5.44 39.03
CA MET A 1 24.87 4.65 38.00
C MET A 1 23.99 3.47 37.60
N VAL A 2 23.78 3.34 36.29
CA VAL A 2 23.33 2.15 35.54
C VAL A 2 21.93 1.58 35.85
N ASN A 3 20.98 2.06 35.06
CA ASN A 3 19.73 1.37 34.74
C ASN A 3 19.99 0.52 33.47
N LYS A 4 19.98 -0.80 33.59
CA LYS A 4 20.08 -1.76 32.47
C LYS A 4 19.19 -2.95 32.80
N ASN A 5 17.96 -2.94 32.30
CA ASN A 5 17.27 -4.09 31.73
C ASN A 5 15.89 -3.64 31.25
N ILE A 6 15.38 -4.32 30.21
CA ILE A 6 14.16 -4.03 29.44
C ILE A 6 14.39 -3.12 28.23
N LYS A 7 15.15 -3.64 27.25
CA LYS A 7 14.98 -3.33 25.82
C LYS A 7 15.58 -4.47 24.98
N GLN A 8 14.91 -5.62 24.95
CA GLN A 8 15.29 -6.71 24.04
C GLN A 8 14.12 -7.51 23.42
N HIS A 9 12.88 -7.00 23.48
CA HIS A 9 11.74 -7.71 22.87
C HIS A 9 10.94 -6.96 21.80
N ILE A 10 11.46 -5.87 21.22
CA ILE A 10 10.77 -5.16 20.13
C ILE A 10 11.77 -4.80 19.02
N LEU A 11 12.26 -5.80 18.28
CA LEU A 11 13.00 -5.55 17.03
C LEU A 11 13.08 -6.75 16.07
N PHE A 12 12.10 -7.67 16.14
CA PHE A 12 12.04 -8.81 15.22
C PHE A 12 10.62 -9.03 14.72
N ARG A 13 10.12 -8.12 13.86
CA ARG A 13 8.92 -8.34 13.02
C ARG A 13 8.73 -7.24 11.96
N LEU A 14 9.78 -6.88 11.22
CA LEU A 14 9.67 -5.99 10.04
C LEU A 14 10.58 -6.47 8.87
N THR A 15 10.67 -7.78 8.67
CA THR A 15 11.40 -8.38 7.53
C THR A 15 10.53 -9.36 6.75
N ASN A 16 9.25 -9.04 6.58
CA ASN A 16 8.38 -9.82 5.71
C ASN A 16 8.05 -8.99 4.46
N PRO A 17 8.70 -9.25 3.30
CA PRO A 17 8.39 -8.54 2.06
C PRO A 17 6.92 -8.71 1.65
N LEU A 18 6.24 -9.77 2.10
CA LEU A 18 4.78 -9.93 1.94
C LEU A 18 3.97 -8.89 2.73
N ALA A 19 4.42 -8.44 3.90
CA ALA A 19 3.67 -7.48 4.72
C ALA A 19 3.71 -6.07 4.11
N LEU A 20 4.86 -5.70 3.51
CA LEU A 20 5.00 -4.47 2.73
C LEU A 20 4.19 -4.53 1.43
N LEU A 21 4.12 -5.69 0.76
CA LEU A 21 3.29 -5.89 -0.42
C LEU A 21 1.79 -5.87 -0.09
N LEU A 22 1.38 -6.43 1.07
CA LEU A 22 0.01 -6.40 1.57
C LEU A 22 -0.43 -4.99 1.98
N LEU A 23 0.45 -4.19 2.61
CA LEU A 23 0.18 -2.78 2.89
C LEU A 23 0.07 -1.96 1.60
N PHE A 24 0.88 -2.25 0.59
CA PHE A 24 0.79 -1.61 -0.74
C PHE A 24 -0.51 -2.02 -1.47
N CYS A 25 -0.90 -3.29 -1.43
CA CYS A 25 -2.15 -3.76 -2.01
C CYS A 25 -3.40 -3.26 -1.26
N LEU A 26 -3.34 -3.11 0.07
CA LEU A 26 -4.43 -2.55 0.87
C LEU A 26 -4.60 -1.04 0.62
N SER A 27 -3.54 -0.30 0.27
CA SER A 27 -3.66 1.10 -0.18
C SER A 27 -4.32 1.25 -1.57
N PHE A 28 -4.30 0.21 -2.41
CA PHE A 28 -5.05 0.18 -3.68
C PHE A 28 -6.48 -0.38 -3.53
N ALA A 29 -6.74 -1.20 -2.51
CA ALA A 29 -8.06 -1.79 -2.24
C ALA A 29 -8.99 -0.89 -1.38
N ALA A 30 -8.44 0.11 -0.69
CA ALA A 30 -9.21 1.03 0.17
C ALA A 30 -9.98 2.13 -0.60
N CYS A 31 -9.91 2.18 -1.93
CA CYS A 31 -10.76 3.03 -2.77
C CYS A 31 -11.66 2.17 -3.66
N LYS A 32 -12.55 1.39 -3.05
CA LYS A 32 -13.72 0.85 -3.75
C LYS A 32 -14.81 0.48 -2.75
N ASN A 33 -15.31 1.49 -2.04
CA ASN A 33 -16.63 1.43 -1.46
C ASN A 33 -17.29 2.81 -1.55
N ASP A 34 -17.36 3.33 -2.77
CA ASP A 34 -18.45 4.24 -3.11
C ASP A 34 -19.73 3.41 -3.03
N ARG A 35 -20.39 3.47 -1.87
CA ARG A 35 -21.83 3.21 -1.85
C ARG A 35 -22.41 4.09 -2.94
N GLN A 36 -23.10 3.46 -3.88
CA GLN A 36 -23.99 4.11 -4.82
C GLN A 36 -24.96 4.98 -4.01
N GLU A 37 -24.61 6.25 -3.76
CA GLU A 37 -25.60 7.27 -3.43
C GLU A 37 -26.50 7.34 -4.65
N LEU A 38 -27.75 6.95 -4.42
CA LEU A 38 -28.72 6.69 -5.46
C LEU A 38 -28.83 7.89 -6.42
N TYR A 39 -28.62 7.56 -7.67
CA TYR A 39 -28.89 8.38 -8.84
C TYR A 39 -30.36 8.80 -8.90
N LYS A 40 -30.59 10.10 -8.71
CA LYS A 40 -31.57 10.99 -9.36
C LYS A 40 -31.76 12.17 -8.43
N SER A 41 -32.04 13.35 -8.99
CA SER A 41 -32.66 14.43 -8.23
C SER A 41 -33.68 13.82 -7.30
N SER A 42 -33.59 14.03 -5.98
CA SER A 42 -34.68 13.58 -5.13
C SER A 42 -35.91 14.29 -5.70
N THR A 43 -36.91 13.52 -6.11
CA THR A 43 -38.15 14.08 -6.70
C THR A 43 -38.73 15.17 -5.81
N ALA A 44 -38.46 15.07 -4.49
CA ALA A 44 -38.68 16.10 -3.49
C ALA A 44 -37.93 17.43 -3.76
N VAL A 45 -36.60 17.45 -3.93
CA VAL A 45 -35.84 18.69 -4.21
C VAL A 45 -36.28 19.31 -5.53
N LYS A 46 -36.48 18.50 -6.58
CA LYS A 46 -37.03 19.00 -7.85
C LYS A 46 -38.38 19.69 -7.64
N SER A 47 -39.31 19.03 -6.95
CA SER A 47 -40.64 19.60 -6.68
C SER A 47 -40.58 20.90 -5.86
N ILE A 48 -39.63 21.01 -4.94
CA ILE A 48 -39.39 22.26 -4.19
C ILE A 48 -38.91 23.36 -5.13
N LEU A 49 -37.93 23.06 -6.00
CA LEU A 49 -37.39 24.04 -6.95
C LEU A 49 -38.44 24.48 -7.98
N ASP A 50 -39.28 23.55 -8.47
CA ASP A 50 -40.38 23.85 -9.37
C ASP A 50 -41.40 24.79 -8.68
N SER A 51 -41.70 24.55 -7.39
CA SER A 51 -42.59 25.41 -6.60
C SER A 51 -41.96 26.78 -6.31
N ALA A 52 -40.67 26.83 -5.99
CA ALA A 52 -39.94 28.09 -5.79
C ALA A 52 -39.88 28.91 -7.09
N SER A 53 -39.66 28.24 -8.23
CA SER A 53 -39.69 28.87 -9.56
C SER A 53 -41.09 29.41 -9.87
N HIS A 54 -42.14 28.66 -9.54
CA HIS A 54 -43.51 29.12 -9.70
C HIS A 54 -43.82 30.38 -8.87
N LEU A 55 -43.31 30.47 -7.63
CA LEU A 55 -43.43 31.68 -6.81
C LEU A 55 -42.71 32.87 -7.46
N LEU A 56 -41.54 32.67 -8.08
CA LEU A 56 -40.89 33.72 -8.88
C LEU A 56 -41.75 34.17 -10.06
N ASP A 57 -42.37 33.23 -10.77
CA ASP A 57 -43.27 33.54 -11.89
C ASP A 57 -44.49 34.36 -11.45
N LEU A 58 -44.97 34.15 -10.22
CA LEU A 58 -46.07 34.91 -9.61
C LEU A 58 -45.65 36.30 -9.08
N GLY A 59 -44.35 36.63 -9.14
CA GLY A 59 -43.77 37.86 -8.60
C GLY A 59 -43.52 37.82 -7.09
N GLU A 60 -43.63 36.66 -6.46
CA GLU A 60 -43.41 36.48 -5.01
C GLU A 60 -41.93 36.20 -4.73
N GLU A 61 -41.06 37.14 -5.08
CA GLU A 61 -39.60 36.94 -5.11
C GLU A 61 -39.01 36.54 -3.75
N ALA A 62 -39.37 37.26 -2.69
CA ALA A 62 -38.93 36.94 -1.33
C ALA A 62 -39.57 35.63 -0.83
N GLY A 63 -40.82 35.35 -1.24
CA GLY A 63 -41.54 34.13 -0.91
C GLY A 63 -40.89 32.89 -1.52
N ALA A 64 -40.42 32.99 -2.77
CA ALA A 64 -39.73 31.92 -3.47
C ALA A 64 -38.45 31.47 -2.74
N LEU A 65 -37.61 32.44 -2.33
CA LEU A 65 -36.37 32.12 -1.62
C LEU A 65 -36.66 31.55 -0.23
N ASN A 66 -37.58 32.16 0.53
CA ASN A 66 -37.96 31.67 1.86
C ASN A 66 -38.55 30.25 1.80
N TYR A 67 -39.44 30.00 0.83
CA TYR A 67 -40.00 28.67 0.60
C TYR A 67 -38.92 27.63 0.29
N LEU A 68 -37.96 27.97 -0.58
CA LEU A 68 -36.83 27.09 -0.90
C LEU A 68 -36.00 26.78 0.35
N GLU A 69 -35.65 27.80 1.14
CA GLU A 69 -34.83 27.63 2.34
C GLU A 69 -35.54 26.79 3.40
N HIS A 70 -36.80 27.11 3.71
CA HIS A 70 -37.58 26.37 4.68
C HIS A 70 -37.81 24.91 4.25
N SER A 71 -38.15 24.70 2.97
CA SER A 71 -38.44 23.36 2.43
C SER A 71 -37.22 22.47 2.28
N THR A 72 -36.02 23.06 2.20
CA THR A 72 -34.75 22.31 2.10
C THR A 72 -34.09 22.10 3.46
N ALA A 73 -34.41 22.92 4.48
CA ALA A 73 -33.91 22.75 5.84
C ALA A 73 -34.35 21.43 6.52
N ARG A 74 -35.40 20.77 6.01
CA ARG A 74 -35.90 19.49 6.53
C ARG A 74 -35.07 18.26 6.15
N PHE A 75 -34.08 18.40 5.28
CA PHE A 75 -33.23 17.28 4.86
C PHE A 75 -31.98 17.20 5.73
N ASP A 76 -31.78 16.07 6.41
CA ASP A 76 -30.57 15.82 7.22
C ASP A 76 -29.29 15.74 6.36
N SER A 77 -29.42 15.25 5.13
CA SER A 77 -28.35 15.20 4.14
C SER A 77 -28.92 15.35 2.73
N ILE A 78 -28.27 16.16 1.90
CA ILE A 78 -28.68 16.42 0.51
C ILE A 78 -27.55 15.94 -0.41
N ALA A 79 -27.85 15.15 -1.45
CA ALA A 79 -26.85 14.69 -2.41
C ALA A 79 -26.13 15.84 -3.13
N ALA A 80 -24.92 15.60 -3.64
CA ALA A 80 -24.12 16.62 -4.32
C ALA A 80 -24.88 17.34 -5.46
N PHE A 81 -25.57 16.57 -6.30
CA PHE A 81 -26.38 17.11 -7.40
C PHE A 81 -27.56 17.98 -6.90
N ASP A 82 -28.26 17.56 -5.86
CA ASP A 82 -29.38 18.32 -5.29
C ASP A 82 -28.91 19.62 -4.62
N ARG A 83 -27.79 19.58 -3.91
CA ARG A 83 -27.14 20.80 -3.38
C ARG A 83 -26.80 21.76 -4.51
N TRP A 84 -26.22 21.25 -5.60
CA TRP A 84 -25.90 22.06 -6.77
C TRP A 84 -27.15 22.72 -7.38
N GLN A 85 -28.27 22.00 -7.53
CA GLN A 85 -29.50 22.58 -8.06
C GLN A 85 -30.03 23.72 -7.17
N ILE A 86 -29.99 23.55 -5.84
CA ILE A 86 -30.38 24.58 -4.87
C ILE A 86 -29.46 25.80 -4.98
N TYR A 87 -28.14 25.60 -5.01
CA TYR A 87 -27.19 26.70 -5.14
C TYR A 87 -27.29 27.39 -6.50
N ASN A 88 -27.55 26.66 -7.58
CA ASN A 88 -27.80 27.23 -8.89
C ASN A 88 -29.02 28.14 -8.89
N PHE A 89 -30.13 27.69 -8.29
CA PHE A 89 -31.32 28.54 -8.12
C PHE A 89 -30.98 29.82 -7.37
N LYS A 90 -30.28 29.72 -6.23
CA LYS A 90 -29.90 30.89 -5.42
C LYS A 90 -28.93 31.82 -6.17
N ALA A 91 -27.94 31.29 -6.88
CA ALA A 91 -27.01 32.09 -7.68
C ALA A 91 -27.75 32.89 -8.76
N ILE A 92 -28.67 32.23 -9.49
CA ILE A 92 -29.51 32.88 -10.51
C ILE A 92 -30.46 33.90 -9.88
N TYR A 93 -31.06 33.58 -8.73
CA TYR A 93 -31.93 34.49 -7.97
C TYR A 93 -31.20 35.78 -7.60
N TYR A 94 -30.04 35.66 -6.95
CA TYR A 94 -29.27 36.83 -6.52
C TYR A 94 -28.66 37.60 -7.70
N LEU A 95 -28.37 36.93 -8.81
CA LEU A 95 -27.84 37.60 -10.00
C LEU A 95 -28.92 38.39 -10.77
N ASN A 96 -30.14 37.86 -10.87
CA ASN A 96 -31.16 38.40 -11.80
C ASN A 96 -32.40 39.03 -11.12
N TYR A 97 -32.69 38.70 -9.87
CA TYR A 97 -33.88 39.20 -9.15
C TYR A 97 -33.48 40.17 -8.04
N SER A 98 -32.65 39.71 -7.09
CA SER A 98 -32.21 40.55 -5.96
C SER A 98 -31.03 41.46 -6.31
N TYR A 99 -30.31 41.22 -7.42
CA TYR A 99 -29.10 41.93 -7.84
C TYR A 99 -28.00 42.02 -6.76
N ASN A 100 -27.96 41.07 -5.83
CA ASN A 100 -26.94 40.99 -4.80
C ASN A 100 -25.76 40.15 -5.29
N ILE A 101 -24.80 40.82 -5.93
CA ILE A 101 -23.63 40.17 -6.55
C ILE A 101 -22.80 39.38 -5.54
N ARG A 102 -22.72 39.83 -4.28
CA ARG A 102 -21.98 39.12 -3.22
C ARG A 102 -22.59 37.76 -2.92
N PHE A 103 -23.91 37.68 -2.75
CA PHE A 103 -24.57 36.39 -2.54
C PHE A 103 -24.54 35.53 -3.80
N ALA A 104 -24.71 36.12 -4.99
CA ALA A 104 -24.56 35.39 -6.24
C ALA A 104 -23.18 34.71 -6.33
N GLU A 105 -22.12 35.38 -5.87
CA GLU A 105 -20.76 34.85 -5.87
C GLU A 105 -20.60 33.69 -4.88
N ILE A 106 -21.10 33.84 -3.66
CA ILE A 106 -21.07 32.77 -2.63
C ILE A 106 -21.73 31.51 -3.17
N TYR A 107 -22.89 31.64 -3.82
CA TYR A 107 -23.62 30.49 -4.34
C TYR A 107 -22.99 29.92 -5.62
N ALA A 108 -22.38 30.74 -6.48
CA ALA A 108 -21.59 30.24 -7.60
C ALA A 108 -20.36 29.43 -7.13
N ASP A 109 -19.68 29.86 -6.07
CA ASP A 109 -18.59 29.10 -5.44
C ASP A 109 -19.09 27.82 -4.79
N SER A 110 -20.26 27.88 -4.14
CA SER A 110 -20.90 26.72 -3.53
C SER A 110 -21.31 25.68 -4.57
N MET A 111 -21.74 26.10 -5.77
CA MET A 111 -22.01 25.21 -6.91
C MET A 111 -20.73 24.47 -7.34
N LEU A 112 -19.62 25.20 -7.54
CA LEU A 112 -18.34 24.60 -7.91
C LEU A 112 -17.88 23.61 -6.85
N HIS A 113 -17.89 24.02 -5.57
CA HIS A 113 -17.47 23.16 -4.46
C HIS A 113 -18.30 21.87 -4.36
N ALA A 114 -19.61 21.95 -4.61
CA ALA A 114 -20.49 20.79 -4.56
C ALA A 114 -20.22 19.76 -5.67
N ILE A 115 -19.74 20.20 -6.84
CA ILE A 115 -19.63 19.36 -8.05
C ILE A 115 -18.18 19.04 -8.43
N GLU A 116 -17.20 19.86 -8.09
CA GLU A 116 -15.78 19.67 -8.47
C GLU A 116 -15.22 18.28 -8.10
N PRO A 117 -15.49 17.71 -6.90
CA PRO A 117 -15.08 16.34 -6.56
C PRO A 117 -15.69 15.27 -7.48
N HIS A 118 -16.85 15.57 -8.06
CA HIS A 118 -17.66 14.68 -8.91
C HIS A 118 -17.72 15.14 -10.37
N GLN A 119 -16.79 15.99 -10.83
CA GLN A 119 -16.83 16.62 -12.15
C GLN A 119 -16.84 15.64 -13.34
N GLN A 120 -16.33 14.42 -13.15
CA GLN A 120 -16.38 13.38 -14.19
C GLN A 120 -17.78 12.76 -14.32
N GLN A 121 -18.57 12.77 -13.25
CA GLN A 121 -19.95 12.30 -13.23
C GLN A 121 -20.92 13.40 -13.66
N TYR A 122 -20.76 14.60 -13.11
CA TYR A 122 -21.64 15.76 -13.33
C TYR A 122 -20.97 16.80 -14.24
N LYS A 123 -20.63 16.36 -15.46
CA LYS A 123 -19.86 17.18 -16.42
C LYS A 123 -20.61 18.44 -16.84
N TYR A 124 -21.93 18.34 -17.04
CA TYR A 124 -22.74 19.47 -17.48
C TYR A 124 -22.84 20.51 -16.37
N GLU A 125 -23.11 20.06 -15.15
CA GLU A 125 -23.24 20.89 -13.96
C GLU A 125 -21.91 21.58 -13.63
N TYR A 126 -20.79 20.89 -13.79
CA TYR A 126 -19.46 21.48 -13.61
C TYR A 126 -19.23 22.62 -14.62
N ALA A 127 -19.49 22.38 -15.91
CA ALA A 127 -19.34 23.40 -16.95
C ALA A 127 -20.29 24.60 -16.73
N VAL A 128 -21.53 24.35 -16.32
CA VAL A 128 -22.49 25.40 -15.95
C VAL A 128 -22.01 26.20 -14.75
N SER A 129 -21.41 25.56 -13.75
CA SER A 129 -20.87 26.21 -12.55
C SER A 129 -19.72 27.15 -12.88
N LEU A 130 -18.76 26.70 -13.70
CA LEU A 130 -17.67 27.53 -14.19
C LEU A 130 -18.22 28.76 -14.92
N PHE A 131 -19.17 28.55 -15.83
CA PHE A 131 -19.77 29.65 -16.58
C PHE A 131 -20.55 30.62 -15.67
N THR A 132 -21.31 30.11 -14.71
CA THR A 132 -22.03 30.95 -13.73
C THR A 132 -21.08 31.76 -12.88
N LYS A 133 -19.94 31.19 -12.44
CA LYS A 133 -18.88 31.94 -11.78
C LYS A 133 -18.35 33.07 -12.67
N GLY A 134 -18.16 32.80 -13.97
CA GLY A 134 -17.83 33.82 -14.97
C GLY A 134 -18.88 34.94 -15.05
N ASP A 135 -20.18 34.59 -15.09
CA ASP A 135 -21.27 35.57 -15.15
C ASP A 135 -21.33 36.47 -13.91
N VAL A 136 -21.08 35.92 -12.73
CA VAL A 136 -21.02 36.69 -11.48
C VAL A 136 -19.80 37.61 -11.46
N LEU A 137 -18.62 37.10 -11.80
CA LEU A 137 -17.38 37.90 -11.84
C LEU A 137 -17.46 39.03 -12.86
N ARG A 138 -18.09 38.78 -14.02
CA ARG A 138 -18.35 39.83 -15.01
C ARG A 138 -19.28 40.89 -14.44
N SER A 139 -20.31 40.48 -13.69
CA SER A 139 -21.28 41.39 -13.09
C SER A 139 -20.71 42.19 -11.91
N SER A 140 -19.65 41.69 -11.25
CA SER A 140 -18.85 42.44 -10.28
C SER A 140 -17.76 43.33 -10.91
N GLY A 141 -17.63 43.33 -12.24
CA GLY A 141 -16.62 44.09 -12.98
C GLY A 141 -15.24 43.43 -13.06
N ASN A 142 -15.08 42.22 -12.53
CA ASN A 142 -13.85 41.43 -12.62
C ASN A 142 -13.79 40.64 -13.94
N PHE A 143 -13.64 41.37 -15.04
CA PHE A 143 -13.67 40.81 -16.40
C PHE A 143 -12.55 39.80 -16.66
N GLU A 144 -11.33 40.06 -16.16
CA GLU A 144 -10.19 39.19 -16.41
C GLU A 144 -10.43 37.77 -15.89
N ARG A 145 -10.81 37.64 -14.61
CA ARG A 145 -11.14 36.33 -14.04
C ARG A 145 -12.39 35.73 -14.66
N ALA A 146 -13.38 36.55 -15.03
CA ALA A 146 -14.57 36.04 -15.72
C ALA A 146 -14.20 35.32 -17.02
N TYR A 147 -13.25 35.86 -17.80
CA TYR A 147 -12.78 35.24 -19.03
C TYR A 147 -12.01 33.94 -18.80
N ASP A 148 -11.24 33.84 -17.71
CA ASP A 148 -10.59 32.58 -17.33
C ASP A 148 -11.63 31.47 -17.10
N TYR A 149 -12.68 31.75 -16.33
CA TYR A 149 -13.77 30.81 -16.08
C TYR A 149 -14.57 30.47 -17.34
N TYR A 150 -14.85 31.45 -18.21
CA TYR A 150 -15.52 31.17 -19.50
C TYR A 150 -14.66 30.30 -20.42
N TYR A 151 -13.34 30.53 -20.47
CA TYR A 151 -12.43 29.71 -21.27
C TYR A 151 -12.32 28.30 -20.70
N GLU A 152 -12.17 28.16 -19.38
CA GLU A 152 -12.14 26.85 -18.72
C GLU A 152 -13.45 26.07 -18.98
N ALA A 153 -14.61 26.72 -18.84
CA ALA A 153 -15.91 26.11 -19.14
C ALA A 153 -15.97 25.63 -20.60
N LYS A 154 -15.47 26.45 -21.55
CA LYS A 154 -15.43 26.11 -22.98
C LYS A 154 -14.53 24.91 -23.27
N VAL A 155 -13.31 24.89 -22.72
CA VAL A 155 -12.36 23.77 -22.90
C VAL A 155 -12.91 22.49 -22.29
N PHE A 156 -13.41 22.57 -21.06
CA PHE A 156 -14.01 21.44 -20.37
C PHE A 156 -15.21 20.89 -21.15
N ALA A 157 -16.13 21.76 -21.57
CA ALA A 157 -17.29 21.37 -22.36
C ALA A 157 -16.91 20.74 -23.71
N GLY A 158 -15.96 21.35 -24.42
CA GLY A 158 -15.42 20.84 -25.68
C GLY A 158 -14.94 19.39 -25.58
N LYS A 159 -14.26 19.06 -24.47
CA LYS A 159 -13.67 17.74 -24.22
C LYS A 159 -14.64 16.72 -23.63
N HIS A 160 -15.60 17.15 -22.82
CA HIS A 160 -16.36 16.24 -21.97
C HIS A 160 -17.86 16.17 -22.28
N LEU A 161 -18.42 17.19 -22.95
CA LEU A 161 -19.86 17.26 -23.23
C LEU A 161 -20.19 16.82 -24.66
N ASN A 162 -21.40 16.30 -24.82
CA ASN A 162 -22.01 16.11 -26.15
C ASN A 162 -22.56 17.45 -26.66
N ASP A 163 -22.85 17.51 -27.96
CA ASP A 163 -23.32 18.75 -28.61
C ASP A 163 -24.61 19.28 -27.96
N CYS A 164 -25.53 18.38 -27.59
CA CYS A 164 -26.76 18.75 -26.90
C CYS A 164 -26.54 19.55 -25.61
N SER A 165 -25.52 19.18 -24.85
CA SER A 165 -25.15 19.86 -23.59
C SER A 165 -24.31 21.11 -23.83
N LYS A 166 -23.54 21.16 -24.94
CA LYS A 166 -22.78 22.35 -25.36
C LYS A 166 -23.68 23.50 -25.81
N ALA A 167 -24.83 23.20 -26.42
CA ALA A 167 -25.79 24.19 -26.90
C ALA A 167 -26.10 25.29 -25.88
N VAL A 168 -26.30 24.92 -24.61
CA VAL A 168 -26.58 25.87 -23.53
C VAL A 168 -25.42 26.84 -23.30
N LEU A 169 -24.18 26.35 -23.36
CA LEU A 169 -22.98 27.18 -23.19
C LEU A 169 -22.79 28.11 -24.39
N SER A 170 -22.95 27.61 -25.61
CA SER A 170 -22.91 28.41 -26.84
C SER A 170 -23.95 29.55 -26.79
N PHE A 171 -25.18 29.23 -26.37
CA PHE A 171 -26.21 30.25 -26.16
C PHE A 171 -25.81 31.29 -25.11
N ARG A 172 -25.26 30.87 -23.96
CA ARG A 172 -24.80 31.80 -22.93
C ARG A 172 -23.66 32.71 -23.40
N ILE A 173 -22.69 32.19 -24.17
CA ILE A 173 -21.64 33.00 -24.80
C ILE A 173 -22.28 34.03 -25.75
N GLY A 174 -23.25 33.60 -26.56
CA GLY A 174 -24.02 34.49 -27.43
C GLY A 174 -24.71 35.62 -26.67
N LEU A 175 -25.30 35.33 -25.49
CA LEU A 175 -25.91 36.34 -24.63
C LEU A 175 -24.87 37.32 -24.05
N VAL A 176 -23.66 36.86 -23.73
CA VAL A 176 -22.56 37.77 -23.32
C VAL A 176 -22.21 38.70 -24.47
N ARG A 177 -22.06 38.20 -25.70
CA ARG A 177 -21.79 39.02 -26.89
C ARG A 177 -22.91 40.02 -27.20
N TYR A 178 -24.15 39.60 -27.02
CA TYR A 178 -25.31 40.48 -27.17
C TYR A 178 -25.23 41.67 -26.21
N ARG A 179 -24.90 41.43 -24.93
CA ARG A 179 -24.76 42.49 -23.92
C ARG A 179 -23.59 43.45 -24.20
N GLN A 180 -22.55 42.98 -24.89
CA GLN A 180 -21.45 43.82 -25.38
C GLN A 180 -21.79 44.64 -26.63
N ALA A 181 -23.03 44.54 -27.12
CA ALA A 181 -23.46 45.10 -28.40
C ALA A 181 -22.70 44.54 -29.63
N ASN A 182 -22.00 43.40 -29.47
CA ASN A 182 -21.38 42.68 -30.60
C ASN A 182 -22.38 41.66 -31.17
N TYR A 183 -23.45 42.20 -31.74
CA TYR A 183 -24.61 41.43 -32.21
C TYR A 183 -24.26 40.46 -33.34
N SER A 184 -23.33 40.82 -34.22
CA SER A 184 -22.87 39.94 -35.31
C SER A 184 -22.24 38.65 -34.78
N ARG A 185 -21.36 38.75 -33.76
CA ARG A 185 -20.78 37.57 -33.10
C ARG A 185 -21.81 36.81 -32.27
N ALA A 186 -22.73 37.52 -31.61
CA ALA A 186 -23.84 36.88 -30.88
C ALA A 186 -24.66 35.97 -31.79
N ILE A 187 -25.00 36.42 -33.00
CA ILE A 187 -25.72 35.63 -34.01
C ILE A 187 -24.97 34.33 -34.36
N THR A 188 -23.64 34.38 -34.51
CA THR A 188 -22.83 33.18 -34.78
C THR A 188 -23.01 32.13 -33.69
N PHE A 189 -22.88 32.53 -32.42
CA PHE A 189 -23.04 31.62 -31.27
C PHE A 189 -24.48 31.12 -31.10
N PHE A 190 -25.49 31.95 -31.38
CA PHE A 190 -26.89 31.52 -31.34
C PHE A 190 -27.20 30.48 -32.43
N LYS A 191 -26.65 30.64 -33.63
CA LYS A 191 -26.79 29.65 -34.70
C LYS A 191 -26.05 28.34 -34.37
N GLU A 192 -24.88 28.44 -33.78
CA GLU A 192 -24.11 27.30 -33.26
C GLU A 192 -24.95 26.53 -32.22
N ALA A 193 -25.52 27.23 -31.24
CA ALA A 193 -26.39 26.64 -30.23
C ALA A 193 -27.61 25.91 -30.82
N ILE A 194 -28.25 26.46 -31.86
CA ILE A 194 -29.35 25.79 -32.58
C ILE A 194 -28.86 24.51 -33.27
N THR A 195 -27.70 24.58 -33.93
CA THR A 195 -27.11 23.45 -34.66
C THR A 195 -26.78 22.31 -33.70
N GLU A 196 -26.11 22.63 -32.60
CA GLU A 196 -25.78 21.70 -31.52
C GLU A 196 -27.04 21.09 -30.89
N LYS A 197 -28.11 21.87 -30.74
CA LYS A 197 -29.37 21.41 -30.17
C LYS A 197 -30.15 20.49 -31.12
N ASN A 198 -30.12 20.74 -32.43
CA ASN A 198 -30.81 19.89 -33.41
C ASN A 198 -30.25 18.45 -33.46
N ALA A 199 -29.03 18.23 -32.97
CA ALA A 199 -28.43 16.91 -32.84
C ALA A 199 -28.90 16.14 -31.58
N CYS A 200 -29.73 16.74 -30.71
CA CYS A 200 -30.25 16.08 -29.51
C CYS A 200 -31.31 15.02 -29.85
N ALA A 201 -31.21 13.84 -29.23
CA ALA A 201 -32.24 12.80 -29.32
C ALA A 201 -33.44 13.04 -28.37
N ASN A 202 -33.28 13.88 -27.34
CA ASN A 202 -34.26 14.03 -26.27
C ASN A 202 -35.45 14.87 -26.73
N ARG A 203 -36.67 14.40 -26.42
CA ARG A 203 -37.93 15.01 -26.86
C ARG A 203 -38.71 15.73 -25.76
N ASP A 204 -38.03 16.23 -24.73
CA ASP A 204 -38.67 17.02 -23.68
C ASP A 204 -39.02 18.45 -24.12
N PHE A 205 -39.88 19.12 -23.35
CA PHE A 205 -40.31 20.49 -23.61
C PHE A 205 -39.12 21.47 -23.68
N ASN A 206 -38.14 21.28 -22.80
CA ASN A 206 -36.96 22.12 -22.76
C ASN A 206 -36.19 22.07 -24.10
N SER A 207 -36.02 20.87 -24.64
CA SER A 207 -35.22 20.64 -25.83
C SER A 207 -35.93 20.96 -27.13
N ASN A 208 -37.25 20.80 -27.18
CA ASN A 208 -38.03 21.02 -28.40
C ASN A 208 -38.65 22.42 -28.50
N VAL A 209 -38.90 23.08 -27.37
CA VAL A 209 -39.65 24.34 -27.36
C VAL A 209 -38.90 25.41 -26.59
N TYR A 210 -38.75 25.29 -25.27
CA TYR A 210 -38.25 26.37 -24.42
C TYR A 210 -36.89 26.91 -24.88
N PHE A 211 -35.92 26.02 -25.10
CA PHE A 211 -34.59 26.42 -25.53
C PHE A 211 -34.57 26.90 -27.00
N PRO A 212 -35.04 26.13 -28.01
CA PRO A 212 -34.99 26.57 -29.40
C PRO A 212 -35.72 27.90 -29.65
N GLN A 213 -36.91 28.10 -29.09
CA GLN A 213 -37.66 29.35 -29.26
C GLN A 213 -36.91 30.55 -28.68
N ALA A 214 -36.25 30.37 -27.52
CA ALA A 214 -35.48 31.44 -26.88
C ALA A 214 -34.25 31.82 -27.71
N VAL A 215 -33.53 30.83 -28.26
CA VAL A 215 -32.36 31.08 -29.12
C VAL A 215 -32.76 31.74 -30.44
N LEU A 216 -33.86 31.30 -31.05
CA LEU A 216 -34.41 31.91 -32.27
C LEU A 216 -34.84 33.36 -32.03
N ASN A 217 -35.54 33.63 -30.92
CA ASN A 217 -35.93 34.99 -30.53
C ASN A 217 -34.70 35.88 -30.27
N ALA A 218 -33.69 35.39 -29.56
CA ALA A 218 -32.44 36.11 -29.34
C ALA A 218 -31.66 36.39 -30.65
N THR A 219 -31.73 35.46 -31.60
CA THR A 219 -31.16 35.63 -32.95
C THR A 219 -31.90 36.74 -33.69
N GLY A 220 -33.25 36.74 -33.63
CA GLY A 220 -34.09 37.80 -34.21
C GLY A 220 -33.77 39.18 -33.63
N LEU A 221 -33.68 39.27 -32.29
CA LEU A 221 -33.28 40.50 -31.59
C LEU A 221 -31.91 40.99 -32.04
N SER A 222 -30.96 40.09 -32.28
CA SER A 222 -29.62 40.47 -32.72
C SER A 222 -29.61 41.00 -34.15
N TYR A 223 -30.39 40.39 -35.06
CA TYR A 223 -30.56 40.88 -36.43
C TYR A 223 -31.25 42.26 -36.46
N GLU A 224 -32.24 42.47 -35.59
CA GLU A 224 -32.89 43.76 -35.43
C GLU A 224 -31.88 44.84 -35.01
N ARG A 225 -30.98 44.53 -34.08
CA ARG A 225 -29.96 45.47 -33.59
C ARG A 225 -28.90 45.85 -34.63
N ILE A 226 -28.66 45.02 -35.63
CA ILE A 226 -27.78 45.33 -36.78
C ILE A 226 -28.55 45.82 -38.01
N ASN A 227 -29.79 46.28 -37.81
CA ASN A 227 -30.65 46.84 -38.86
C ASN A 227 -30.91 45.89 -40.04
N LYS A 228 -31.13 44.59 -39.77
CA LYS A 228 -31.52 43.57 -40.76
C LYS A 228 -32.95 43.08 -40.49
N PRO A 229 -33.98 43.88 -40.81
CA PRO A 229 -35.36 43.60 -40.43
C PRO A 229 -35.91 42.29 -41.01
N ASP A 230 -35.63 41.98 -42.28
CA ASP A 230 -36.12 40.74 -42.92
C ASP A 230 -35.59 39.48 -42.20
N SER A 231 -34.31 39.48 -41.84
CA SER A 231 -33.71 38.40 -41.06
C SER A 231 -34.32 38.32 -39.66
N ALA A 232 -34.52 39.46 -38.99
CA ALA A 232 -35.15 39.49 -37.68
C ALA A 232 -36.57 38.91 -37.70
N ILE A 233 -37.40 39.34 -38.66
CA ILE A 233 -38.76 38.83 -38.86
C ILE A 233 -38.74 37.32 -39.10
N HIS A 234 -37.85 36.84 -39.98
CA HIS A 234 -37.72 35.42 -40.26
C HIS A 234 -37.45 34.61 -38.98
N TYR A 235 -36.50 35.05 -38.15
CA TYR A 235 -36.17 34.34 -36.91
C TYR A 235 -37.28 34.41 -35.86
N TYR A 236 -38.00 35.54 -35.74
CA TYR A 236 -39.18 35.63 -34.87
C TYR A 236 -40.31 34.69 -35.35
N GLN A 237 -40.53 34.60 -36.66
CA GLN A 237 -41.51 33.66 -37.23
C GLN A 237 -41.11 32.21 -37.01
N LEU A 238 -39.83 31.86 -37.13
CA LEU A 238 -39.34 30.53 -36.77
C LEU A 238 -39.56 30.21 -35.29
N ALA A 239 -39.35 31.18 -34.39
CA ALA A 239 -39.60 31.00 -32.96
C ALA A 239 -41.10 30.73 -32.69
N LEU A 240 -41.99 31.50 -33.30
CA LEU A 240 -43.45 31.25 -33.20
C LEU A 240 -43.83 29.89 -33.78
N LYS A 241 -43.30 29.54 -34.97
CA LYS A 241 -43.55 28.24 -35.60
C LYS A 241 -43.10 27.09 -34.70
N CYS A 242 -41.92 27.19 -34.08
CA CYS A 242 -41.41 26.21 -33.12
C CYS A 242 -42.40 25.99 -31.95
N ILE A 243 -43.02 27.06 -31.45
CA ILE A 243 -44.04 26.94 -30.40
C ILE A 243 -45.31 26.27 -30.93
N PHE A 244 -45.86 26.75 -32.05
CA PHE A 244 -47.12 26.23 -32.60
C PHE A 244 -47.02 24.76 -33.04
N ASP A 245 -45.91 24.35 -33.64
CA ASP A 245 -45.69 22.96 -34.08
C ASP A 245 -45.67 21.98 -32.89
N ASN A 246 -45.41 22.46 -31.66
CA ASN A 246 -45.27 21.65 -30.46
C ASN A 246 -46.39 21.83 -29.42
N GLU A 247 -47.35 22.74 -29.65
CA GLU A 247 -48.37 23.14 -28.67
C GLU A 247 -49.19 21.94 -28.16
N LYS A 248 -49.57 21.03 -29.06
CA LYS A 248 -50.33 19.82 -28.74
C LYS A 248 -49.51 18.76 -28.00
N SER A 249 -48.18 18.78 -28.15
CA SER A 249 -47.28 17.78 -27.58
C SER A 249 -46.98 18.04 -26.10
N PHE A 250 -47.15 19.27 -25.63
CA PHE A 250 -46.82 19.69 -24.26
C PHE A 250 -47.96 20.50 -23.60
N PRO A 251 -49.16 19.90 -23.40
CA PRO A 251 -50.31 20.62 -22.86
C PRO A 251 -50.07 21.18 -21.45
N ALA A 252 -49.24 20.50 -20.63
CA ALA A 252 -48.88 20.97 -19.30
C ALA A 252 -48.05 22.27 -19.31
N GLU A 253 -47.36 22.56 -20.42
CA GLU A 253 -46.46 23.71 -20.58
C GLU A 253 -47.10 24.86 -21.38
N TYR A 254 -48.43 24.80 -21.56
CA TYR A 254 -49.19 25.78 -22.33
C TYR A 254 -48.92 27.23 -21.87
N LYS A 255 -48.89 27.46 -20.56
CA LYS A 255 -48.59 28.78 -19.98
C LYS A 255 -47.23 29.31 -20.42
N SER A 256 -46.18 28.49 -20.32
CA SER A 256 -44.81 28.81 -20.73
C SER A 256 -44.74 29.17 -22.23
N MET A 257 -45.49 28.45 -23.06
CA MET A 257 -45.60 28.72 -24.50
C MET A 257 -46.31 30.04 -24.81
N ILE A 258 -47.41 30.34 -24.11
CA ILE A 258 -48.14 31.61 -24.28
C ILE A 258 -47.28 32.80 -23.87
N MET A 259 -46.53 32.69 -22.77
CA MET A 259 -45.60 33.73 -22.35
C MET A 259 -44.57 34.04 -23.43
N ALA A 260 -43.95 33.00 -23.98
CA ALA A 260 -42.99 33.12 -25.07
C ALA A 260 -43.60 33.75 -26.34
N GLN A 261 -44.81 33.33 -26.74
CA GLN A 261 -45.53 33.95 -27.86
C GLN A 261 -45.74 35.44 -27.65
N GLY A 262 -46.19 35.85 -26.45
CA GLY A 262 -46.41 37.25 -26.12
C GLY A 262 -45.14 38.10 -26.26
N VAL A 263 -43.98 37.59 -25.83
CA VAL A 263 -42.68 38.27 -26.00
C VAL A 263 -42.34 38.43 -27.48
N ILE A 264 -42.47 37.35 -28.27
CA ILE A 264 -42.11 37.36 -29.71
C ILE A 264 -43.04 38.31 -30.49
N TYR A 265 -44.34 38.33 -30.19
CA TYR A 265 -45.27 39.28 -30.80
C TYR A 265 -44.91 40.73 -30.45
N GLY A 266 -44.46 41.01 -29.23
CA GLY A 266 -44.02 42.35 -28.83
C GLY A 266 -42.77 42.80 -29.59
N ASN A 267 -41.87 41.87 -29.94
CA ASN A 267 -40.71 42.13 -30.77
C ASN A 267 -41.09 42.37 -32.24
N LEU A 268 -41.90 41.50 -32.83
CA LEU A 268 -42.43 41.67 -34.18
C LEU A 268 -43.19 42.99 -34.34
N GLY A 269 -44.02 43.34 -33.37
CA GLY A 269 -44.79 44.59 -33.40
C GLY A 269 -43.90 45.84 -33.41
N GLY A 270 -42.87 45.86 -32.56
CA GLY A 270 -41.89 46.95 -32.56
C GLY A 270 -41.10 47.05 -33.86
N LEU A 271 -40.75 45.91 -34.46
CA LEU A 271 -40.06 45.87 -35.74
C LEU A 271 -40.93 46.33 -36.90
N TYR A 272 -42.19 45.89 -36.97
CA TYR A 272 -43.14 46.37 -37.96
C TYR A 272 -43.44 47.85 -37.84
N ALA A 273 -43.42 48.42 -36.63
CA ALA A 273 -43.54 49.87 -36.45
C ALA A 273 -42.36 50.60 -37.12
N LYS A 274 -41.12 50.12 -36.91
CA LYS A 274 -39.91 50.69 -37.55
C LYS A 274 -39.94 50.58 -39.08
N GLU A 275 -40.55 49.55 -39.64
CA GLU A 275 -40.74 49.38 -41.08
C GLU A 275 -41.93 50.19 -41.65
N GLY A 276 -42.63 50.99 -40.84
CA GLY A 276 -43.81 51.75 -41.26
C GLY A 276 -45.06 50.91 -41.49
N LYS A 277 -45.07 49.63 -41.09
CA LYS A 277 -46.21 48.71 -41.23
C LYS A 277 -47.19 48.87 -40.06
N SER A 278 -47.74 50.07 -39.88
CA SER A 278 -48.46 50.48 -38.66
C SER A 278 -49.62 49.55 -38.25
N ALA A 279 -50.45 49.09 -39.19
CA ALA A 279 -51.57 48.19 -38.87
C ALA A 279 -51.10 46.83 -38.33
N LYS A 280 -50.03 46.26 -38.92
CA LYS A 280 -49.44 45.00 -38.44
C LYS A 280 -48.75 45.20 -37.09
N ALA A 281 -48.05 46.33 -36.93
CA ALA A 281 -47.42 46.69 -35.67
C ALA A 281 -48.46 46.74 -34.52
N GLU A 282 -49.56 47.45 -34.74
CA GLU A 282 -50.64 47.59 -33.76
C GLU A 282 -51.26 46.23 -33.39
N ASP A 283 -51.57 45.37 -34.37
CA ASP A 283 -52.13 44.03 -34.10
C ASP A 283 -51.15 43.17 -33.27
N MET A 284 -49.88 43.11 -33.64
CA MET A 284 -48.87 42.32 -32.93
C MET A 284 -48.62 42.84 -31.51
N LEU A 285 -48.53 44.16 -31.32
CA LEU A 285 -48.35 44.75 -29.99
C LEU A 285 -49.58 44.50 -29.10
N ARG A 286 -50.79 44.63 -29.63
CA ARG A 286 -52.02 44.32 -28.89
C ARG A 286 -52.11 42.83 -28.53
N ARG A 287 -51.68 41.92 -29.41
CA ARG A 287 -51.57 40.48 -29.08
C ARG A 287 -50.59 40.24 -27.95
N SER A 288 -49.39 40.84 -28.01
CA SER A 288 -48.38 40.75 -26.97
C SER A 288 -48.93 41.14 -25.59
N ILE A 289 -49.57 42.32 -25.52
CA ILE A 289 -50.17 42.85 -24.28
C ILE A 289 -51.27 41.90 -23.78
N ARG A 290 -52.18 41.46 -24.65
CA ARG A 290 -53.27 40.54 -24.28
C ARG A 290 -52.78 39.20 -23.74
N LEU A 291 -51.59 38.73 -24.11
CA LEU A 291 -51.08 37.44 -23.64
C LEU A 291 -50.31 37.55 -22.32
N ASN A 292 -49.65 38.70 -22.08
CA ASN A 292 -48.64 38.80 -21.01
C ASN A 292 -48.96 39.81 -19.89
N ASP A 293 -49.92 40.72 -20.07
CA ASP A 293 -50.20 41.81 -19.11
C ASP A 293 -51.04 41.36 -17.90
N HIS A 294 -50.75 40.19 -17.33
CA HIS A 294 -51.56 39.52 -16.29
C HIS A 294 -50.65 38.90 -15.22
N LYS A 295 -51.09 38.82 -13.96
CA LYS A 295 -50.30 38.21 -12.87
C LYS A 295 -49.88 36.79 -13.22
N GLY A 296 -48.60 36.47 -13.02
CA GLY A 296 -48.04 35.16 -13.35
C GLY A 296 -47.48 35.02 -14.77
N PHE A 297 -47.54 36.06 -15.60
CA PHE A 297 -47.01 36.09 -16.97
C PHE A 297 -45.86 37.10 -17.10
N ALA A 298 -45.33 37.30 -18.31
CA ALA A 298 -44.24 38.23 -18.58
C ALA A 298 -44.72 39.70 -18.63
N ILE A 299 -45.20 40.22 -17.50
CA ILE A 299 -45.80 41.56 -17.37
C ILE A 299 -44.80 42.65 -17.80
N ASP A 300 -43.53 42.49 -17.44
CA ASP A 300 -42.46 43.44 -17.78
C ASP A 300 -42.35 43.61 -19.31
N ASP A 301 -42.34 42.49 -20.05
CA ASP A 301 -42.37 42.49 -21.51
C ASP A 301 -43.65 43.13 -22.05
N ALA A 302 -44.81 42.89 -21.42
CA ALA A 302 -46.06 43.53 -21.80
C ALA A 302 -46.00 45.07 -21.63
N GLN A 303 -45.33 45.58 -20.58
CA GLN A 303 -45.13 47.02 -20.43
C GLN A 303 -44.22 47.58 -21.53
N THR A 304 -43.16 46.86 -21.92
CA THR A 304 -42.35 47.29 -23.07
C THR A 304 -43.13 47.30 -24.37
N ALA A 305 -44.08 46.36 -24.56
CA ALA A 305 -44.99 46.34 -25.70
C ALA A 305 -46.00 47.51 -25.65
N LYS A 306 -46.53 47.86 -24.47
CA LYS A 306 -47.35 49.06 -24.26
C LYS A 306 -46.59 50.33 -24.66
N ILE A 307 -45.33 50.48 -24.26
CA ILE A 307 -44.52 51.67 -24.63
C ILE A 307 -44.28 51.73 -26.14
N LYS A 308 -44.00 50.60 -26.80
CA LYS A 308 -43.93 50.54 -28.27
C LYS A 308 -45.27 50.98 -28.91
N LEU A 309 -46.40 50.59 -28.32
CA LEU A 309 -47.73 50.95 -28.80
C LEU A 309 -48.07 52.43 -28.56
N ILE A 310 -47.63 53.00 -27.43
CA ILE A 310 -47.70 54.44 -27.16
C ILE A 310 -46.99 55.20 -28.27
N ASN A 311 -45.73 54.86 -28.56
CA ASN A 311 -44.95 55.55 -29.60
C ASN A 311 -45.61 55.44 -30.97
N LEU A 312 -46.16 54.27 -31.32
CA LEU A 312 -46.93 54.09 -32.55
C LEU A 312 -48.17 55.00 -32.61
N TYR A 313 -48.87 55.21 -31.49
CA TYR A 313 -49.99 56.15 -31.43
C TYR A 313 -49.57 57.62 -31.47
N LEU A 314 -48.44 57.97 -30.85
CA LEU A 314 -47.86 59.31 -30.97
C LEU A 314 -47.49 59.64 -32.43
N ASP A 315 -46.95 58.68 -33.17
CA ASP A 315 -46.62 58.84 -34.59
C ASP A 315 -47.87 59.01 -35.46
N LYS A 316 -48.98 58.37 -35.09
CA LYS A 316 -50.30 58.50 -35.74
C LYS A 316 -51.11 59.71 -35.28
N ASN A 317 -50.58 60.52 -34.35
CA ASN A 317 -51.30 61.60 -33.66
C ASN A 317 -52.58 61.15 -32.92
N GLU A 318 -52.63 59.89 -32.46
CA GLU A 318 -53.75 59.32 -31.69
C GLU A 318 -53.53 59.54 -30.18
N PHE A 319 -53.48 60.81 -29.76
CA PHE A 319 -53.01 61.21 -28.42
C PHE A 319 -53.85 60.65 -27.25
N GLU A 320 -55.17 60.55 -27.39
CA GLU A 320 -56.05 59.97 -26.37
C GLU A 320 -55.70 58.50 -26.08
N LYS A 321 -55.43 57.72 -27.13
CA LYS A 321 -55.02 56.32 -26.98
C LYS A 321 -53.63 56.21 -26.35
N ALA A 322 -52.71 57.09 -26.74
CA ALA A 322 -51.37 57.15 -26.17
C ALA A 322 -51.42 57.48 -24.66
N ARG A 323 -52.23 58.48 -24.26
CA ARG A 323 -52.37 58.89 -22.86
C ARG A 323 -52.92 57.77 -21.98
N ASN A 324 -54.00 57.11 -22.41
CA ASN A 324 -54.60 56.01 -21.66
C ASN A 324 -53.56 54.90 -21.37
N ILE A 325 -52.75 54.51 -22.35
CA ILE A 325 -51.72 53.48 -22.14
C ILE A 325 -50.58 54.01 -21.27
N LEU A 326 -50.19 55.29 -21.40
CA LEU A 326 -49.18 55.92 -20.53
C LEU A 326 -49.59 55.85 -19.05
N ASP A 327 -50.87 56.09 -18.75
CA ASP A 327 -51.43 56.01 -17.39
C ASP A 327 -51.44 54.58 -16.84
N GLN A 328 -51.69 53.58 -17.70
CA GLN A 328 -51.60 52.17 -17.32
C GLN A 328 -50.17 51.77 -16.94
N VAL A 329 -49.18 52.22 -17.71
CA VAL A 329 -47.75 51.94 -17.42
C VAL A 329 -47.30 52.69 -16.15
N ASP A 330 -47.78 53.91 -15.94
CA ASP A 330 -47.53 54.67 -14.71
C ASP A 330 -48.06 53.93 -13.47
N THR A 331 -49.29 53.43 -13.52
CA THR A 331 -49.90 52.63 -12.45
C THR A 331 -49.06 51.38 -12.15
N TYR A 332 -48.58 50.69 -13.19
CA TYR A 332 -47.66 49.56 -13.02
C TYR A 332 -46.35 49.98 -12.34
N LEU A 333 -45.72 51.07 -12.77
CA LEU A 333 -44.47 51.55 -12.18
C LEU A 333 -44.63 51.95 -10.70
N GLN A 334 -45.76 52.57 -10.34
CA GLN A 334 -46.07 52.96 -8.96
C GLN A 334 -46.29 51.73 -8.06
N SER A 335 -47.02 50.72 -8.54
CA SER A 335 -47.31 49.49 -7.80
C SER A 335 -46.10 48.55 -7.61
N THR A 336 -45.02 48.75 -8.36
CA THR A 336 -43.82 47.88 -8.36
C THR A 336 -42.60 48.55 -7.69
N SER A 337 -42.83 49.59 -6.88
CA SER A 337 -41.80 50.35 -6.17
C SER A 337 -41.10 49.53 -5.07
N GLY A 338 -40.13 48.69 -5.45
CA GLY A 338 -39.17 47.96 -4.61
C GLY A 338 -37.71 48.21 -5.07
N PRO A 339 -36.68 47.64 -4.41
CA PRO A 339 -35.29 48.12 -4.52
C PRO A 339 -34.70 48.05 -5.96
N GLU A 340 -34.55 49.22 -6.55
CA GLU A 340 -33.51 49.71 -7.47
C GLU A 340 -33.15 49.05 -8.83
N SER A 341 -33.69 47.92 -9.29
CA SER A 341 -33.13 47.32 -10.54
C SER A 341 -34.10 46.91 -11.65
N ARG A 342 -35.19 46.20 -11.35
CA ARG A 342 -35.96 45.48 -12.39
C ARG A 342 -36.65 46.40 -13.41
N ASN A 343 -37.14 47.54 -12.95
CA ASN A 343 -37.96 48.46 -13.77
C ASN A 343 -37.18 49.60 -14.40
N ASN A 344 -35.86 49.64 -14.25
CA ASN A 344 -35.07 50.77 -14.72
C ASN A 344 -35.20 50.99 -16.24
N GLU A 345 -35.18 49.93 -17.03
CA GLU A 345 -35.35 50.03 -18.49
C GLU A 345 -36.79 50.42 -18.89
N ILE A 346 -37.80 49.94 -18.17
CA ILE A 346 -39.21 50.30 -18.41
C ILE A 346 -39.45 51.77 -18.05
N LEU A 347 -38.99 52.19 -16.87
CA LEU A 347 -39.06 53.56 -16.39
C LEU A 347 -38.36 54.51 -17.38
N LYS A 348 -37.16 54.18 -17.83
CA LYS A 348 -36.43 54.97 -18.84
C LYS A 348 -37.25 55.17 -20.10
N ARG A 349 -37.81 54.09 -20.65
CA ARG A 349 -38.64 54.12 -21.88
C ARG A 349 -39.95 54.87 -21.66
N TRP A 350 -40.53 54.76 -20.47
CA TRP A 350 -41.76 55.46 -20.10
C TRP A 350 -41.50 56.96 -19.94
N LEU A 351 -40.40 57.38 -19.31
CA LEU A 351 -39.99 58.79 -19.22
C LEU A 351 -39.78 59.41 -20.60
N ASP A 352 -39.14 58.67 -21.52
CA ASP A 352 -38.98 59.07 -22.92
C ASP A 352 -40.34 59.23 -23.63
N ALA A 353 -41.23 58.24 -23.48
CA ALA A 353 -42.57 58.29 -24.07
C ALA A 353 -43.44 59.43 -23.49
N GLN A 354 -43.36 59.71 -22.18
CA GLN A 354 -44.02 60.88 -21.55
C GLN A 354 -43.49 62.19 -22.15
N SER A 355 -42.16 62.32 -22.26
CA SER A 355 -41.53 63.50 -22.87
C SER A 355 -42.03 63.71 -24.31
N GLN A 356 -42.06 62.65 -25.12
CA GLN A 356 -42.56 62.71 -26.50
C GLN A 356 -44.05 63.07 -26.58
N TYR A 357 -44.88 62.51 -25.70
CA TYR A 357 -46.31 62.84 -25.62
C TYR A 357 -46.52 64.33 -25.36
N TYR A 358 -45.93 64.87 -24.29
CA TYR A 358 -46.10 66.27 -23.92
C TYR A 358 -45.54 67.22 -24.99
N HIS A 359 -44.44 66.86 -25.64
CA HIS A 359 -43.90 67.62 -26.76
C HIS A 359 -44.89 67.66 -27.93
N LYS A 360 -45.51 66.53 -28.30
CA LYS A 360 -46.45 66.44 -29.43
C LYS A 360 -47.75 67.21 -29.21
N ILE A 361 -48.20 67.35 -27.96
CA ILE A 361 -49.40 68.14 -27.61
C ILE A 361 -49.09 69.62 -27.31
N GLY A 362 -47.82 70.03 -27.39
CA GLY A 362 -47.39 71.43 -27.21
C GLY A 362 -47.10 71.86 -25.77
N ASP A 363 -47.13 70.95 -24.79
CA ASP A 363 -46.72 71.25 -23.40
C ASP A 363 -45.21 71.01 -23.24
N TYR A 364 -44.42 71.97 -23.71
CA TYR A 364 -42.96 71.89 -23.66
C TYR A 364 -42.40 71.91 -22.23
N LYS A 365 -43.14 72.44 -21.25
CA LYS A 365 -42.70 72.49 -19.85
C LYS A 365 -42.69 71.08 -19.25
N SER A 366 -43.78 70.33 -19.43
CA SER A 366 -43.87 68.95 -18.98
C SER A 366 -42.90 68.06 -19.77
N ALA A 367 -42.78 68.26 -21.09
CA ALA A 367 -41.81 67.53 -21.91
C ALA A 367 -40.37 67.69 -21.39
N PHE A 368 -39.95 68.93 -21.11
CA PHE A 368 -38.62 69.22 -20.56
C PHE A 368 -38.42 68.61 -19.17
N HIS A 369 -39.46 68.60 -18.32
CA HIS A 369 -39.40 67.95 -17.02
C HIS A 369 -39.09 66.45 -17.13
N PHE A 370 -39.84 65.72 -17.97
CA PHE A 370 -39.61 64.28 -18.18
C PHE A 370 -38.26 63.99 -18.83
N LEU A 371 -37.85 64.80 -19.81
CA LEU A 371 -36.53 64.69 -20.44
C LEU A 371 -35.39 64.94 -19.45
N GLY A 372 -35.52 65.93 -18.56
CA GLY A 372 -34.53 66.21 -17.51
C GLY A 372 -34.40 65.07 -16.51
N THR A 373 -35.52 64.44 -16.12
CA THR A 373 -35.52 63.23 -15.28
C THR A 373 -34.85 62.05 -15.99
N LEU A 374 -35.17 61.85 -17.28
CA LEU A 374 -34.54 60.83 -18.12
C LEU A 374 -33.01 61.03 -18.24
N GLY A 375 -32.54 62.27 -18.40
CA GLY A 375 -31.12 62.58 -18.49
C GLY A 375 -30.35 62.17 -17.22
N LYS A 376 -30.84 62.60 -16.05
CA LYS A 376 -30.27 62.21 -14.74
C LYS A 376 -30.22 60.69 -14.57
N PHE A 377 -31.28 60.01 -15.00
CA PHE A 377 -31.39 58.57 -14.90
C PHE A 377 -30.43 57.83 -15.85
N THR A 378 -30.31 58.31 -17.09
CA THR A 378 -29.45 57.72 -18.12
C THR A 378 -27.97 57.86 -17.77
N ASP A 379 -27.55 58.98 -17.18
CA ASP A 379 -26.16 59.20 -16.76
C ASP A 379 -25.70 58.19 -15.69
N SER A 380 -26.62 57.78 -14.80
CA SER A 380 -26.35 56.75 -13.78
C SER A 380 -26.15 55.36 -14.41
N ILE A 381 -27.00 54.98 -15.38
CA ILE A 381 -26.97 53.67 -16.04
C ILE A 381 -25.83 53.56 -17.06
N SER A 382 -25.53 54.63 -17.79
CA SER A 382 -24.56 54.61 -18.90
C SER A 382 -23.16 54.25 -18.46
N LYS A 383 -22.74 54.63 -17.25
CA LYS A 383 -21.42 54.26 -16.70
C LYS A 383 -21.26 52.74 -16.54
N ALA A 384 -22.30 52.06 -16.03
CA ALA A 384 -22.29 50.61 -15.85
C ALA A 384 -22.33 49.86 -17.21
N GLU A 385 -23.16 50.33 -18.15
CA GLU A 385 -23.21 49.74 -19.50
C GLU A 385 -21.90 49.93 -20.28
N GLN A 386 -21.26 51.09 -20.15
CA GLN A 386 -20.01 51.38 -20.87
C GLN A 386 -18.87 50.46 -20.42
N ALA A 387 -18.79 50.12 -19.13
CA ALA A 387 -17.79 49.17 -18.64
C ALA A 387 -17.94 47.79 -19.31
N VAL A 388 -19.18 47.31 -19.46
CA VAL A 388 -19.48 46.05 -20.14
C VAL A 388 -19.16 46.13 -21.64
N LYS A 389 -19.51 47.23 -22.31
CA LYS A 389 -19.24 47.42 -23.76
C LYS A 389 -17.74 47.58 -24.06
N ARG A 390 -16.96 48.16 -23.15
CA ARG A 390 -15.49 48.30 -23.28
C ARG A 390 -14.73 47.03 -22.97
N SER A 391 -15.34 46.08 -22.26
CA SER A 391 -14.71 44.79 -21.99
C SER A 391 -14.55 44.04 -23.32
N ASP A 392 -13.31 43.89 -23.78
CA ASP A 392 -13.02 43.14 -25.01
C ASP A 392 -13.00 41.64 -24.69
N PHE A 393 -14.13 40.96 -24.95
CA PHE A 393 -14.25 39.53 -24.67
C PHE A 393 -13.37 38.70 -25.59
N ASP A 394 -13.15 39.10 -26.85
CA ASP A 394 -12.32 38.32 -27.76
C ASP A 394 -10.87 38.32 -27.28
N ASN A 395 -10.30 39.51 -27.02
CA ASN A 395 -8.97 39.63 -26.43
C ASN A 395 -8.91 39.01 -25.02
N GLY A 396 -9.96 39.17 -24.23
CA GLY A 396 -10.07 38.58 -22.89
C GLY A 396 -10.01 37.05 -22.91
N LEU A 397 -10.74 36.42 -23.83
CA LEU A 397 -10.76 34.97 -24.01
C LEU A 397 -9.44 34.46 -24.62
N GLU A 398 -8.82 35.20 -25.55
CA GLU A 398 -7.50 34.87 -26.10
C GLU A 398 -6.40 34.95 -25.02
N ASN A 399 -6.47 35.96 -24.14
CA ASN A 399 -5.56 36.07 -23.01
C ASN A 399 -5.78 34.94 -21.99
N ALA A 400 -7.04 34.58 -21.71
CA ALA A 400 -7.39 33.43 -20.89
C ALA A 400 -6.86 32.12 -21.50
N GLU A 401 -6.93 31.96 -22.81
CA GLU A 401 -6.33 30.84 -23.55
C GLU A 401 -4.82 30.76 -23.34
N ARG A 402 -4.10 31.86 -23.56
CA ARG A 402 -2.64 31.91 -23.36
C ARG A 402 -2.26 31.56 -21.91
N ARG A 403 -2.98 32.09 -20.92
CA ARG A 403 -2.77 31.75 -19.50
C ARG A 403 -3.05 30.28 -19.21
N TYR A 404 -4.15 29.73 -19.70
CA TYR A 404 -4.48 28.32 -19.52
C TYR A 404 -3.42 27.40 -20.13
N GLN A 405 -2.92 27.74 -21.33
CA GLN A 405 -1.82 27.03 -21.98
C GLN A 405 -0.53 27.09 -21.14
N MET A 406 -0.19 28.27 -20.62
CA MET A 406 0.98 28.46 -19.74
C MET A 406 0.88 27.60 -18.46
N LEU A 407 -0.26 27.64 -17.75
CA LEU A 407 -0.49 26.83 -16.55
C LEU A 407 -0.42 25.31 -16.84
N THR A 408 -0.92 24.90 -18.00
CA THR A 408 -0.84 23.50 -18.43
C THR A 408 0.60 23.09 -18.74
N LEU A 409 1.38 23.98 -19.38
CA LEU A 409 2.81 23.77 -19.63
C LEU A 409 3.61 23.67 -18.33
N GLU A 410 3.34 24.52 -17.33
CA GLU A 410 4.00 24.45 -16.03
C GLU A 410 3.73 23.11 -15.32
N ARG A 411 2.46 22.70 -15.20
CA ARG A 411 2.09 21.42 -14.55
C ARG A 411 2.69 20.20 -15.28
N THR A 412 2.71 20.24 -16.61
CA THR A 412 3.32 19.15 -17.39
C THR A 412 4.85 19.15 -17.27
N GLY A 413 5.46 20.33 -17.15
CA GLY A 413 6.87 20.51 -16.83
C GLY A 413 7.24 19.92 -15.46
N GLU A 414 6.50 20.27 -14.41
CA GLU A 414 6.71 19.73 -13.06
C GLU A 414 6.62 18.19 -13.02
N ARG A 415 5.60 17.61 -13.66
CA ARG A 415 5.47 16.15 -13.76
C ARG A 415 6.64 15.51 -14.50
N LYS A 416 7.06 16.08 -15.63
CA LYS A 416 8.22 15.59 -16.40
C LYS A 416 9.50 15.66 -15.58
N SER A 417 9.73 16.76 -14.85
CA SER A 417 10.88 16.90 -13.95
C SER A 417 10.86 15.86 -12.83
N LEU A 418 9.71 15.57 -12.24
CA LEU A 418 9.58 14.51 -11.24
C LEU A 418 9.97 13.13 -11.80
N PHE A 419 9.48 12.77 -12.99
CA PHE A 419 9.86 11.53 -13.66
C PHE A 419 11.36 11.50 -14.01
N LEU A 420 11.93 12.62 -14.44
CA LEU A 420 13.37 12.74 -14.73
C LEU A 420 14.22 12.54 -13.46
N TYR A 421 13.86 13.16 -12.34
CA TYR A 421 14.57 12.94 -11.07
C TYR A 421 14.45 11.49 -10.60
N GLY A 422 13.26 10.89 -10.73
CA GLY A 422 13.03 9.48 -10.42
C GLY A 422 13.90 8.54 -11.28
N SER A 423 14.03 8.81 -12.59
CA SER A 423 14.86 7.99 -13.48
C SER A 423 16.36 8.15 -13.21
N ILE A 424 16.83 9.36 -12.86
CA ILE A 424 18.21 9.60 -12.42
C ILE A 424 18.53 8.82 -11.14
N ILE A 425 17.65 8.87 -10.12
CA ILE A 425 17.82 8.13 -8.86
C ILE A 425 17.88 6.62 -9.13
N LEU A 426 16.98 6.10 -9.98
CA LEU A 426 16.97 4.70 -10.37
C LEU A 426 18.28 4.29 -11.07
N LEU A 427 18.80 5.11 -11.98
CA LEU A 427 20.06 4.87 -12.65
C LEU A 427 21.23 4.80 -11.65
N ILE A 428 21.29 5.74 -10.70
CA ILE A 428 22.31 5.75 -9.65
C ILE A 428 22.21 4.48 -8.79
N LEU A 429 21.00 4.04 -8.43
CA LEU A 429 20.80 2.82 -7.66
C LEU A 429 21.31 1.58 -8.42
N ILE A 430 21.02 1.49 -9.72
CA ILE A 430 21.50 0.40 -10.59
C ILE A 430 23.04 0.39 -10.63
N ILE A 431 23.67 1.55 -10.79
CA ILE A 431 25.13 1.69 -10.79
C ILE A 431 25.72 1.24 -9.45
N ILE A 432 25.11 1.62 -8.32
CA ILE A 432 25.54 1.21 -6.98
C ILE A 432 25.40 -0.31 -6.81
N ILE A 433 24.27 -0.90 -7.21
CA ILE A 433 24.04 -2.35 -7.11
C ILE A 433 25.05 -3.10 -7.99
N ALA A 434 25.27 -2.66 -9.22
CA ALA A 434 26.26 -3.25 -10.11
C ALA A 434 27.68 -3.16 -9.52
N PHE A 435 28.04 -2.02 -8.93
CA PHE A 435 29.30 -1.84 -8.24
C PHE A 435 29.46 -2.80 -7.05
N LEU A 436 28.45 -2.89 -6.18
CA LEU A 436 28.45 -3.80 -5.02
C LEU A 436 28.54 -5.27 -5.46
N PHE A 437 27.82 -5.64 -6.52
CA PHE A 437 27.85 -6.97 -7.10
C PHE A 437 29.24 -7.33 -7.65
N ILE A 438 29.85 -6.44 -8.44
CA ILE A 438 31.22 -6.62 -8.96
C ILE A 438 32.24 -6.71 -7.81
N LYS A 439 32.11 -5.86 -6.79
CA LYS A 439 32.96 -5.90 -5.60
C LYS A 439 32.84 -7.24 -4.87
N ASN A 440 31.62 -7.76 -4.72
CA ASN A 440 31.37 -9.04 -4.08
C ASN A 440 31.99 -10.21 -4.89
N LEU A 441 31.77 -10.23 -6.21
CA LEU A 441 32.38 -11.24 -7.09
C LEU A 441 33.91 -11.23 -7.04
N ARG A 442 34.53 -10.05 -6.94
CA ARG A 442 36.00 -9.93 -6.77
C ARG A 442 36.46 -10.47 -5.41
N LYS A 443 35.70 -10.23 -4.34
CA LYS A 443 35.98 -10.76 -3.00
C LYS A 443 35.88 -12.29 -3.00
N ASP A 444 34.83 -12.85 -3.58
CA ASP A 444 34.61 -14.29 -3.65
C ASP A 444 35.73 -14.99 -4.43
N ARG A 445 36.19 -14.42 -5.55
CA ARG A 445 37.34 -14.94 -6.28
C ARG A 445 38.63 -14.95 -5.45
N LYS A 446 38.87 -13.92 -4.62
CA LYS A 446 40.04 -13.89 -3.71
C LYS A 446 39.93 -14.97 -2.64
N ASN A 447 38.75 -15.10 -2.02
CA ASN A 447 38.48 -16.12 -1.00
C ASN A 447 38.65 -17.54 -1.55
N LEU A 448 38.16 -17.82 -2.75
CA LEU A 448 38.34 -19.11 -3.42
C LEU A 448 39.80 -19.44 -3.70
N LYS A 449 40.61 -18.46 -4.13
CA LYS A 449 42.05 -18.66 -4.31
C LYS A 449 42.75 -18.96 -2.99
N ALA A 450 42.44 -18.21 -1.94
CA ALA A 450 43.01 -18.43 -0.61
C ALA A 450 42.63 -19.82 -0.06
N MET A 451 41.37 -20.23 -0.21
CA MET A 451 40.90 -21.55 0.21
C MET A 451 41.58 -22.70 -0.56
N ARG A 452 41.85 -22.52 -1.87
CA ARG A 452 42.61 -23.52 -2.64
C ARG A 452 44.03 -23.69 -2.12
N ILE A 453 44.74 -22.57 -1.89
CA ILE A 453 46.11 -22.60 -1.36
C ILE A 453 46.13 -23.27 0.02
N LEU A 454 45.20 -22.90 0.90
CA LEU A 454 45.09 -23.48 2.22
C LEU A 454 44.79 -24.99 2.18
N ASN A 455 43.87 -25.43 1.31
CA ASN A 455 43.59 -26.86 1.13
C ASN A 455 44.80 -27.63 0.63
N THR A 456 45.55 -27.09 -0.34
CA THR A 456 46.79 -27.74 -0.82
C THR A 456 47.83 -27.85 0.30
N GLN A 457 47.98 -26.83 1.15
CA GLN A 457 48.87 -26.88 2.30
C GLN A 457 48.45 -27.93 3.33
N ILE A 458 47.13 -28.05 3.58
CA ILE A 458 46.60 -29.08 4.48
C ILE A 458 46.89 -30.48 3.93
N ILE A 459 46.68 -30.71 2.64
CA ILE A 459 46.96 -32.01 2.00
C ILE A 459 48.44 -32.37 2.16
N HIS A 460 49.37 -31.47 1.80
CA HIS A 460 50.80 -31.75 1.96
C HIS A 460 51.23 -31.95 3.42
N SER A 461 50.63 -31.22 4.36
CA SER A 461 50.91 -31.41 5.79
C SER A 461 50.41 -32.77 6.28
N TYR A 462 49.29 -33.24 5.73
CA TYR A 462 48.73 -34.55 6.05
C TYR A 462 49.59 -35.67 5.47
N GLU A 463 50.00 -35.57 4.20
CA GLU A 463 50.90 -36.53 3.54
C GLU A 463 52.23 -36.68 4.31
N ALA A 464 52.87 -35.56 4.68
CA ALA A 464 54.14 -35.59 5.42
C ALA A 464 53.99 -36.19 6.83
N LEU A 465 52.84 -35.95 7.48
CA LEU A 465 52.53 -36.55 8.79
C LEU A 465 52.33 -38.07 8.66
N GLU A 466 51.61 -38.51 7.63
CA GLU A 466 51.36 -39.93 7.36
C GLU A 466 52.65 -40.68 7.01
N GLU A 467 53.51 -40.09 6.19
CA GLU A 467 54.84 -40.62 5.87
C GLU A 467 55.71 -40.76 7.14
N SER A 468 55.77 -39.73 7.98
CA SER A 468 56.52 -39.79 9.25
C SER A 468 55.96 -40.84 10.23
N HIS A 469 54.64 -41.03 10.25
CA HIS A 469 54.02 -42.09 11.04
C HIS A 469 54.39 -43.49 10.53
N GLN A 470 54.40 -43.68 9.21
CA GLN A 470 54.76 -44.95 8.58
C GLN A 470 56.23 -45.30 8.84
N GLU A 471 57.15 -44.35 8.65
CA GLU A 471 58.59 -44.53 8.91
C GLU A 471 58.88 -44.95 10.36
N ASN A 472 58.19 -44.33 11.33
CA ASN A 472 58.35 -44.66 12.74
C ASN A 472 57.86 -46.08 13.06
N ASN A 473 56.75 -46.50 12.45
CA ASN A 473 56.23 -47.86 12.62
C ASN A 473 57.19 -48.91 12.03
N ASP A 474 57.68 -48.68 10.82
CA ASP A 474 58.63 -49.58 10.15
C ASP A 474 59.93 -49.68 10.96
N MET A 475 60.43 -48.55 11.49
CA MET A 475 61.62 -48.52 12.34
C MET A 475 61.43 -49.33 13.63
N LEU A 476 60.28 -49.20 14.29
CA LEU A 476 59.99 -49.98 15.51
C LEU A 476 59.88 -51.49 15.22
N GLN A 477 59.32 -51.86 14.07
CA GLN A 477 59.21 -53.27 13.67
C GLN A 477 60.58 -53.90 13.40
N VAL A 478 61.48 -53.14 12.75
CA VAL A 478 62.88 -53.56 12.52
C VAL A 478 63.63 -53.70 13.85
N ILE A 479 63.56 -52.69 14.73
CA ILE A 479 64.23 -52.73 16.05
C ILE A 479 63.75 -53.94 16.86
N ALA A 480 62.44 -54.21 16.87
CA ALA A 480 61.89 -55.34 17.62
C ALA A 480 62.35 -56.70 17.05
N HIS A 481 62.44 -56.84 15.73
CA HIS A 481 62.99 -58.03 15.09
C HIS A 481 64.45 -58.26 15.48
N ASP A 482 65.26 -57.20 15.44
CA ASP A 482 66.69 -57.27 15.71
C ASP A 482 67.02 -57.46 17.19
N LEU A 483 66.11 -57.10 18.10
CA LEU A 483 66.20 -57.42 19.53
C LEU A 483 65.73 -58.84 19.83
N ARG A 484 64.73 -59.38 19.12
CA ARG A 484 64.23 -60.74 19.31
C ARG A 484 65.32 -61.78 19.04
N ASN A 485 66.07 -61.61 17.95
CA ASN A 485 67.10 -62.56 17.53
C ASN A 485 68.20 -62.83 18.58
N PRO A 486 68.90 -61.83 19.14
CA PRO A 486 69.93 -62.08 20.15
C PRO A 486 69.35 -62.62 21.47
N ILE A 487 68.14 -62.21 21.86
CA ILE A 487 67.48 -62.74 23.06
C ILE A 487 67.13 -64.22 22.88
N SER A 488 66.52 -64.59 21.76
CA SER A 488 66.26 -66.00 21.43
C SER A 488 67.56 -66.80 21.32
N GLY A 489 68.63 -66.21 20.77
CA GLY A 489 69.96 -66.83 20.73
C GLY A 489 70.56 -67.07 22.11
N MET A 490 70.47 -66.10 23.02
CA MET A 490 70.90 -66.23 24.42
C MET A 490 70.12 -67.33 25.15
N MET A 491 68.79 -67.38 24.97
CA MET A 491 67.95 -68.42 25.54
C MET A 491 68.31 -69.82 25.01
N MET A 492 68.56 -69.95 23.71
CA MET A 492 68.94 -71.23 23.10
C MET A 492 70.34 -71.69 23.56
N ALA A 493 71.29 -70.76 23.70
CA ALA A 493 72.61 -71.08 24.24
C ALA A 493 72.51 -71.52 25.71
N ALA A 494 71.70 -70.83 26.52
CA ALA A 494 71.45 -71.19 27.91
C ALA A 494 70.77 -72.57 28.06
N SER A 495 69.74 -72.86 27.25
CA SER A 495 69.05 -74.16 27.28
C SER A 495 69.96 -75.30 26.80
N THR A 496 70.79 -75.06 25.79
CA THR A 496 71.79 -76.02 25.30
C THR A 496 72.85 -76.31 26.36
N LEU A 497 73.39 -75.29 27.04
CA LEU A 497 74.35 -75.46 28.13
C LEU A 497 73.77 -76.26 29.32
N SER A 498 72.50 -76.04 29.66
CA SER A 498 71.77 -76.79 30.69
C SER A 498 71.63 -78.28 30.35
N TYR A 499 71.45 -78.62 29.07
CA TYR A 499 71.26 -80.00 28.63
C TYR A 499 72.55 -80.84 28.60
N ILE A 500 73.70 -80.24 28.31
CA ILE A 500 74.94 -80.99 28.03
C ILE A 500 75.81 -81.20 29.29
N THR A 501 75.49 -80.55 30.42
CA THR A 501 76.35 -80.55 31.63
C THR A 501 75.54 -80.92 32.88
N PRO A 502 75.92 -81.96 33.67
CA PRO A 502 75.31 -82.18 34.99
C PRO A 502 75.83 -81.12 35.96
N LEU A 503 74.99 -80.11 36.24
CA LEU A 503 75.36 -78.94 37.03
C LEU A 503 74.90 -79.05 38.50
N PRO A 504 75.64 -78.48 39.46
CA PRO A 504 75.19 -78.32 40.85
C PRO A 504 73.89 -77.50 40.95
N VAL A 505 73.04 -77.79 41.94
CA VAL A 505 71.71 -77.16 42.16
C VAL A 505 71.72 -75.62 42.16
N LYS A 506 72.85 -75.00 42.55
CA LYS A 506 73.02 -73.53 42.59
C LYS A 506 73.15 -72.90 41.19
N ASP A 507 73.64 -73.65 40.21
CA ASP A 507 73.85 -73.16 38.84
C ASP A 507 72.57 -73.30 38.01
N GLN A 508 71.73 -74.29 38.30
CA GLN A 508 70.44 -74.50 37.63
C GLN A 508 69.48 -73.30 37.81
N HIS A 509 69.49 -72.68 39.00
CA HIS A 509 68.71 -71.47 39.28
C HIS A 509 69.11 -70.27 38.41
N MET A 510 70.40 -70.13 38.05
CA MET A 510 70.88 -69.07 37.18
C MET A 510 70.45 -69.28 35.71
N TYR A 511 70.32 -70.54 35.27
CA TYR A 511 69.80 -70.86 33.94
C TYR A 511 68.30 -70.59 33.84
N ASP A 512 67.53 -71.00 34.84
CA ASP A 512 66.09 -70.70 34.92
C ASP A 512 65.87 -69.17 34.89
N LEU A 513 66.70 -68.41 35.62
CA LEU A 513 66.64 -66.95 35.61
C LEU A 513 66.96 -66.33 34.24
N ILE A 514 67.93 -66.86 33.49
CA ILE A 514 68.25 -66.41 32.12
C ILE A 514 67.11 -66.73 31.16
N GLN A 515 66.51 -67.92 31.31
CA GLN A 515 65.41 -68.34 30.46
C GLN A 515 64.14 -67.53 30.74
N GLU A 516 63.78 -67.34 32.01
CA GLU A 516 62.67 -66.47 32.44
C GLU A 516 62.89 -65.03 31.98
N SER A 517 64.09 -64.47 32.18
CA SER A 517 64.40 -63.10 31.74
C SER A 517 64.34 -62.94 30.21
N GLY A 518 64.72 -63.97 29.46
CA GLY A 518 64.63 -63.99 28.00
C GLY A 518 63.18 -64.09 27.49
N GLU A 519 62.37 -64.96 28.09
CA GLU A 519 60.94 -65.06 27.81
C GLU A 519 60.21 -63.75 28.14
N GLU A 520 60.55 -63.12 29.26
CA GLU A 520 60.02 -61.82 29.66
C GLU A 520 60.41 -60.70 28.71
N ALA A 521 61.66 -60.65 28.24
CA ALA A 521 62.10 -59.66 27.28
C ALA A 521 61.40 -59.82 25.92
N ILE A 522 61.21 -61.06 25.43
CA ILE A 522 60.43 -61.33 24.22
C ILE A 522 58.96 -60.92 24.41
N LYS A 523 58.37 -61.21 25.57
CA LYS A 523 57.01 -60.81 25.91
C LYS A 523 56.86 -59.29 25.94
N MET A 524 57.80 -58.56 26.55
CA MET A 524 57.80 -57.09 26.56
C MET A 524 57.97 -56.51 25.15
N ILE A 525 58.81 -57.09 24.30
CA ILE A 525 58.95 -56.67 22.89
C ILE A 525 57.62 -56.87 22.14
N ASN A 526 56.96 -58.01 22.34
CA ASN A 526 55.67 -58.28 21.70
C ASN A 526 54.57 -57.36 22.23
N GLU A 527 54.52 -57.08 23.53
CA GLU A 527 53.56 -56.14 24.13
C GLU A 527 53.81 -54.69 23.65
N LEU A 528 55.07 -54.28 23.47
CA LEU A 528 55.42 -52.95 22.95
C LEU A 528 55.00 -52.79 21.49
N LEU A 529 55.19 -53.83 20.66
CA LEU A 529 54.67 -53.90 19.29
C LEU A 529 53.14 -53.90 19.26
N GLU A 530 52.47 -54.70 20.10
CA GLU A 530 51.00 -54.74 20.18
C GLU A 530 50.40 -53.42 20.68
N SER A 531 51.09 -52.68 21.56
CA SER A 531 50.59 -51.44 22.14
C SER A 531 50.50 -50.26 21.16
N LYS A 532 51.23 -50.31 20.04
CA LYS A 532 51.31 -49.20 19.07
C LYS A 532 50.71 -49.50 17.69
N THR A 533 50.48 -50.76 17.34
CA THR A 533 50.05 -51.14 15.97
C THR A 533 48.56 -51.42 15.78
N ARG A 534 47.66 -51.03 16.69
CA ARG A 534 46.21 -51.01 16.38
C ARG A 534 45.44 -50.01 17.25
N GLN A 535 44.72 -49.08 16.61
CA GLN A 535 43.41 -48.69 17.14
C GLN A 535 42.66 -49.99 17.43
N LEU A 536 42.20 -50.18 18.68
CA LEU A 536 41.47 -51.37 19.12
C LEU A 536 40.20 -51.53 18.26
N GLU A 537 40.30 -52.19 17.11
CA GLU A 537 39.13 -52.65 16.36
C GLU A 537 38.46 -53.74 17.21
N LEU A 538 37.49 -53.33 18.02
CA LEU A 538 36.66 -54.24 18.79
C LEU A 538 35.69 -54.94 17.84
N LYS A 539 36.02 -56.18 17.46
CA LYS A 539 35.03 -57.09 16.88
C LYS A 539 34.14 -57.61 18.01
N LEU A 540 33.08 -56.87 18.30
CA LEU A 540 32.07 -57.25 19.28
C LEU A 540 31.22 -58.40 18.72
N ARG A 541 31.01 -59.44 19.53
CA ARG A 541 30.12 -60.56 19.23
C ARG A 541 29.29 -60.86 20.47
N GLU A 542 28.12 -61.46 20.31
CA GLU A 542 27.34 -61.96 21.43
C GLU A 542 28.15 -63.03 22.17
N ALA A 543 28.42 -62.79 23.46
CA ALA A 543 29.08 -63.76 24.34
C ALA A 543 28.45 -63.71 25.73
N ASP A 544 28.40 -64.86 26.42
CA ASP A 544 27.88 -64.97 27.78
C ASP A 544 29.01 -64.66 28.79
N ILE A 545 28.79 -63.65 29.61
CA ILE A 545 29.74 -63.22 30.64
C ILE A 545 29.97 -64.29 31.71
N PHE A 546 28.96 -65.14 31.99
CA PHE A 546 29.08 -66.23 32.95
C PHE A 546 30.11 -67.25 32.48
N ASP A 547 30.08 -67.61 31.19
CA ASP A 547 31.02 -68.60 30.63
C ASP A 547 32.46 -68.07 30.69
N ILE A 548 32.66 -66.75 30.54
CA ILE A 548 33.99 -66.13 30.66
C ILE A 548 34.49 -66.19 32.12
N LEU A 549 33.66 -65.77 33.08
CA LEU A 549 34.02 -65.79 34.51
C LEU A 549 34.26 -67.23 35.00
N TYR A 550 33.38 -68.16 34.66
CA TYR A 550 33.50 -69.57 35.00
C TYR A 550 34.79 -70.17 34.45
N TYR A 551 35.12 -69.88 33.18
CA TYR A 551 36.37 -70.35 32.57
C TYR A 551 37.61 -69.76 33.25
N CYS A 552 37.59 -68.47 33.64
CA CYS A 552 38.69 -67.86 34.40
C CYS A 552 38.91 -68.54 35.75
N VAL A 553 37.82 -68.79 36.50
CA VAL A 553 37.88 -69.45 37.80
C VAL A 553 38.44 -70.87 37.65
N LYS A 554 37.95 -71.65 36.68
CA LYS A 554 38.44 -73.02 36.43
C LYS A 554 39.93 -73.06 36.06
N MET A 555 40.40 -72.11 35.26
CA MET A 555 41.82 -72.02 34.89
C MET A 555 42.73 -71.64 36.06
N LEU A 556 42.22 -70.88 37.03
CA LEU A 556 43.00 -70.38 38.17
C LEU A 556 42.80 -71.20 39.45
N GLU A 557 41.93 -72.21 39.42
CA GLU A 557 41.61 -73.09 40.55
C GLU A 557 42.86 -73.78 41.12
N HIS A 558 43.76 -74.26 40.25
CA HIS A 558 45.03 -74.87 40.70
C HIS A 558 45.92 -73.87 41.46
N LYS A 559 46.05 -72.64 40.95
CA LYS A 559 46.85 -71.58 41.58
C LYS A 559 46.25 -71.12 42.92
N ALA A 560 44.93 -71.10 43.01
CA ALA A 560 44.25 -70.81 44.27
C ALA A 560 44.45 -71.94 45.28
N ALA A 561 44.39 -73.21 44.83
CA ALA A 561 44.62 -74.39 45.67
C ALA A 561 46.05 -74.44 46.24
N GLU A 562 47.07 -74.02 45.49
CA GLU A 562 48.46 -73.88 45.99
C GLU A 562 48.55 -72.98 47.24
N LYS A 563 47.66 -71.99 47.38
CA LYS A 563 47.54 -71.11 48.57
C LYS A 563 46.35 -71.45 49.46
N SER A 564 45.69 -72.59 49.26
CA SER A 564 44.46 -72.97 49.99
C SER A 564 43.37 -71.89 49.96
N ILE A 565 43.34 -71.08 48.89
CA ILE A 565 42.35 -70.01 48.69
C ILE A 565 41.09 -70.60 48.05
N HIS A 566 39.92 -70.30 48.62
CA HIS A 566 38.64 -70.72 48.07
C HIS A 566 38.03 -69.60 47.21
N ILE A 567 37.71 -69.90 45.94
CA ILE A 567 37.07 -68.94 45.02
C ILE A 567 35.56 -69.21 44.98
N ASN A 568 34.77 -68.27 45.47
CA ASN A 568 33.32 -68.32 45.46
C ASN A 568 32.77 -67.53 44.26
N LEU A 569 32.23 -68.21 43.25
CA LEU A 569 31.61 -67.57 42.08
C LEU A 569 30.08 -67.53 42.23
N LYS A 570 29.52 -66.34 42.37
CA LYS A 570 28.07 -66.05 42.33
C LYS A 570 27.75 -65.22 41.08
N ALA A 571 27.45 -65.90 39.99
CA ALA A 571 27.11 -65.24 38.73
C ALA A 571 25.92 -65.91 38.05
N PHE A 572 25.21 -65.15 37.21
CA PHE A 572 24.14 -65.62 36.34
C PHE A 572 24.50 -65.33 34.88
N ARG A 573 23.84 -66.04 33.95
CA ARG A 573 24.10 -65.93 32.51
C ARG A 573 23.57 -64.61 31.95
N VAL A 574 24.43 -63.86 31.25
CA VAL A 574 24.08 -62.61 30.57
C VAL A 574 24.87 -62.50 29.27
N THR A 575 24.16 -62.41 28.15
CA THR A 575 24.77 -62.30 26.82
C THR A 575 24.64 -60.89 26.28
N PHE A 576 25.76 -60.29 25.87
CA PHE A 576 25.79 -58.98 25.20
C PHE A 576 26.99 -58.86 24.27
N LEU A 577 27.03 -57.78 23.49
CA LEU A 577 28.07 -57.51 22.49
C LEU A 577 29.39 -57.16 23.19
N MET A 578 30.33 -58.11 23.19
CA MET A 578 31.66 -57.91 23.74
C MET A 578 32.72 -58.65 22.93
N ASN A 579 33.99 -58.29 23.11
CA ASN A 579 35.08 -59.12 22.64
C ASN A 579 35.45 -60.14 23.73
N ARG A 580 35.03 -61.39 23.55
CA ARG A 580 35.21 -62.48 24.51
C ARG A 580 36.67 -62.65 24.99
N GLU A 581 37.64 -62.63 24.07
CA GLU A 581 39.05 -62.84 24.39
C GLU A 581 39.64 -61.67 25.19
N LYS A 582 39.25 -60.43 24.84
CA LYS A 582 39.71 -59.24 25.54
C LYS A 582 39.08 -59.14 26.94
N ILE A 583 37.78 -59.38 27.07
CA ILE A 583 37.11 -59.41 28.36
C ILE A 583 37.62 -60.56 29.25
N TRP A 584 37.92 -61.72 28.67
CA TRP A 584 38.62 -62.80 29.39
C TRP A 584 39.97 -62.34 29.95
N ARG A 585 40.75 -61.57 29.18
CA ARG A 585 42.05 -61.01 29.65
C ARG A 585 41.86 -60.05 30.83
N VAL A 586 40.76 -59.29 30.88
CA VAL A 586 40.42 -58.43 32.04
C VAL A 586 40.23 -59.29 33.28
N PHE A 587 39.33 -60.27 33.25
CA PHE A 587 38.99 -61.05 34.44
C PHE A 587 40.07 -62.02 34.88
N SER A 588 40.76 -62.68 33.94
CA SER A 588 41.90 -63.55 34.24
C SER A 588 42.99 -62.80 35.02
N ASN A 589 43.21 -61.54 34.66
CA ASN A 589 44.18 -60.68 35.32
C ASN A 589 43.68 -60.15 36.68
N LEU A 590 42.42 -59.73 36.81
CA LEU A 590 41.87 -59.30 38.09
C LEU A 590 41.80 -60.44 39.11
N ILE A 591 41.32 -61.63 38.70
CA ILE A 591 41.27 -62.82 39.56
C ILE A 591 42.69 -63.32 39.88
N GLY A 592 43.60 -63.30 38.89
CA GLY A 592 45.00 -63.62 39.11
C GLY A 592 45.67 -62.69 40.14
N ASN A 593 45.37 -61.39 40.10
CA ASN A 593 45.84 -60.44 41.10
C ASN A 593 45.23 -60.70 42.48
N ALA A 594 43.93 -61.00 42.55
CA ALA A 594 43.26 -61.37 43.80
C ALA A 594 43.94 -62.58 44.48
N ILE A 595 44.26 -63.64 43.74
CA ILE A 595 44.98 -64.83 44.26
C ILE A 595 46.42 -64.46 44.67
N LYS A 596 47.11 -63.68 43.84
CA LYS A 596 48.49 -63.28 44.07
C LYS A 596 48.67 -62.47 45.34
N PHE A 597 47.76 -61.55 45.64
CA PHE A 597 47.87 -60.60 46.76
C PHE A 597 47.10 -61.01 48.02
N SER A 598 46.33 -62.11 47.96
CA SER A 598 45.69 -62.72 49.14
C SER A 598 46.67 -63.54 49.99
N MET A 599 46.39 -63.63 51.30
CA MET A 599 47.10 -64.55 52.22
C MET A 599 46.56 -65.98 52.08
N GLN A 600 47.28 -66.96 52.65
CA GLN A 600 46.85 -68.37 52.70
C GLN A 600 45.53 -68.51 53.50
N ASP A 601 44.70 -69.49 53.14
CA ASP A 601 43.42 -69.83 53.80
C ASP A 601 42.37 -68.71 53.76
N LYS A 602 42.42 -67.86 52.73
CA LYS A 602 41.46 -66.78 52.48
C LYS A 602 40.45 -67.09 51.39
N GLU A 603 39.38 -66.30 51.31
CA GLU A 603 38.35 -66.43 50.28
C GLU A 603 38.44 -65.29 49.27
N ILE A 604 38.14 -65.61 48.00
CA ILE A 604 37.92 -64.62 46.93
C ILE A 604 36.47 -64.74 46.48
N ASN A 605 35.72 -63.65 46.61
CA ASN A 605 34.30 -63.62 46.25
C ASN A 605 34.12 -62.88 44.92
N ILE A 606 33.56 -63.56 43.93
CA ILE A 606 33.25 -63.00 42.61
C ILE A 606 31.74 -62.95 42.45
N GLU A 607 31.18 -61.75 42.35
CA GLU A 607 29.74 -61.54 42.23
C GLU A 607 29.38 -60.71 41.00
N LEU A 608 28.41 -61.20 40.24
CA LEU A 608 27.81 -60.49 39.11
C LEU A 608 26.42 -59.99 39.48
N SER A 609 26.15 -58.71 39.21
CA SER A 609 24.87 -58.05 39.48
C SER A 609 24.44 -57.15 38.33
N TYR A 610 23.14 -56.88 38.21
CA TYR A 610 22.63 -55.85 37.30
C TYR A 610 22.76 -54.47 37.94
N GLN A 611 23.32 -53.51 37.21
CA GLN A 611 23.43 -52.13 37.67
C GLN A 611 23.32 -51.20 36.47
N GLN A 612 22.25 -50.40 36.41
CA GLN A 612 21.97 -49.37 35.38
C GLN A 612 22.33 -49.78 33.93
N ASN A 613 21.37 -50.22 33.10
CA ASN A 613 21.61 -50.55 31.68
C ASN A 613 22.89 -51.37 31.40
N GLY A 614 23.31 -52.20 32.35
CA GLY A 614 24.63 -52.83 32.36
C GLY A 614 24.76 -53.90 33.44
N VAL A 615 25.89 -54.61 33.42
CA VAL A 615 26.29 -55.55 34.48
C VAL A 615 27.47 -54.97 35.27
N ALA A 616 27.46 -55.18 36.58
CA ALA A 616 28.59 -54.92 37.46
C ALA A 616 29.14 -56.24 37.99
N ILE A 617 30.45 -56.43 37.85
CA ILE A 617 31.19 -57.59 38.33
C ILE A 617 32.13 -57.10 39.44
N SER A 618 32.02 -57.69 40.63
CA SER A 618 32.92 -57.48 41.74
C SER A 618 33.84 -58.68 41.94
N ILE A 619 35.10 -58.41 42.26
CA ILE A 619 36.10 -59.41 42.65
C ILE A 619 36.70 -58.91 43.97
N ALA A 620 36.22 -59.46 45.09
CA ALA A 620 36.66 -59.12 46.43
C ALA A 620 37.71 -60.12 46.94
N ASP A 621 38.89 -59.61 47.27
CA ASP A 621 39.99 -60.35 47.87
C ASP A 621 40.17 -59.97 49.35
N GLU A 622 40.82 -60.87 50.12
CA GLU A 622 41.26 -60.62 51.50
C GLU A 622 42.79 -60.47 51.60
N GLY A 623 43.36 -59.70 50.68
CA GLY A 623 44.80 -59.46 50.59
C GLY A 623 45.33 -58.29 51.42
N VAL A 624 46.55 -57.88 51.10
CA VAL A 624 47.26 -56.77 51.77
C VAL A 624 46.63 -55.39 51.54
N GLY A 625 45.65 -55.29 50.64
CA GLY A 625 45.00 -54.04 50.24
C GLY A 625 45.89 -53.16 49.37
N ILE A 626 45.31 -52.08 48.85
CA ILE A 626 46.02 -51.11 48.01
C ILE A 626 46.35 -49.86 48.84
N PRO A 627 47.63 -49.51 49.04
CA PRO A 627 48.00 -48.31 49.80
C PRO A 627 47.53 -47.03 49.10
N GLU A 628 47.07 -46.03 49.88
CA GLU A 628 46.49 -44.77 49.37
C GLU A 628 47.43 -44.00 48.41
N ASN A 629 48.75 -44.10 48.62
CA ASN A 629 49.75 -43.43 47.78
C ASN A 629 49.90 -44.04 46.38
N VAL A 630 49.37 -45.24 46.13
CA VAL A 630 49.42 -45.91 44.81
C VAL A 630 48.06 -45.89 44.11
N ALA A 631 46.98 -45.64 44.85
CA ALA A 631 45.59 -45.64 44.39
C ALA A 631 45.36 -44.77 43.14
N ALA A 632 45.91 -43.55 43.12
CA ALA A 632 45.71 -42.59 42.03
C ALA A 632 46.39 -42.99 40.70
N THR A 633 47.41 -43.85 40.76
CA THR A 633 48.21 -44.25 39.60
C THR A 633 48.05 -45.73 39.24
N LEU A 634 47.14 -46.44 39.91
CA LEU A 634 47.02 -47.90 39.80
C LEU A 634 46.74 -48.40 38.38
N PHE A 635 46.01 -47.60 37.58
CA PHE A 635 45.65 -47.93 36.21
C PHE A 635 46.48 -47.16 35.14
N ASP A 636 47.49 -46.38 35.55
CA ASP A 636 48.32 -45.61 34.63
C ASP A 636 49.38 -46.48 33.96
N ASN A 637 49.58 -46.30 32.64
CA ASN A 637 50.48 -47.11 31.81
C ASN A 637 51.98 -46.78 32.00
N ARG A 638 52.37 -46.14 33.11
CA ARG A 638 53.71 -45.62 33.35
C ARG A 638 54.54 -46.60 34.18
N GLY A 639 55.09 -47.61 33.49
CA GLY A 639 56.05 -48.63 33.93
C GLY A 639 56.71 -48.47 35.30
N LYS A 640 56.00 -48.86 36.35
CA LYS A 640 56.59 -49.14 37.67
C LYS A 640 56.51 -50.65 37.90
N ILE A 641 57.64 -51.25 38.30
CA ILE A 641 57.71 -52.63 38.76
C ILE A 641 56.75 -52.74 39.96
N GLY A 642 55.77 -53.65 39.88
CA GLY A 642 54.80 -53.85 40.95
C GLY A 642 55.45 -54.54 42.14
N ASN A 643 54.88 -54.37 43.34
CA ASN A 643 55.33 -55.11 44.52
C ASN A 643 55.19 -56.62 44.27
N ALA A 644 56.16 -57.41 44.78
CA ALA A 644 56.08 -58.86 44.75
C ALA A 644 54.79 -59.33 45.46
N GLY A 645 54.21 -60.44 44.98
CA GLY A 645 53.03 -61.04 45.62
C GLY A 645 53.33 -61.54 47.03
N THR A 646 52.28 -61.99 47.74
CA THR A 646 52.40 -62.44 49.14
C THR A 646 53.34 -63.64 49.32
N HIS A 647 53.67 -64.35 48.25
CA HIS A 647 54.62 -65.47 48.21
C HIS A 647 55.82 -65.19 47.28
N GLY A 648 56.12 -63.92 46.99
CA GLY A 648 57.29 -63.52 46.21
C GLY A 648 57.07 -63.51 44.69
N GLU A 649 55.82 -63.61 44.21
CA GLU A 649 55.55 -63.72 42.78
C GLU A 649 55.86 -62.41 42.02
N PRO A 650 56.60 -62.45 40.90
CA PRO A 650 57.04 -61.25 40.17
C PRO A 650 55.85 -60.46 39.59
N SER A 651 55.92 -59.13 39.66
CA SER A 651 54.82 -58.22 39.28
C SER A 651 55.25 -57.17 38.27
N PHE A 652 54.73 -57.25 37.05
CA PHE A 652 55.18 -56.39 35.94
C PHE A 652 54.35 -55.11 35.75
N GLY A 653 53.30 -54.90 36.56
CA GLY A 653 52.54 -53.63 36.59
C GLY A 653 51.67 -53.32 35.36
N LEU A 654 51.77 -54.08 34.27
CA LEU A 654 51.06 -53.83 33.00
C LEU A 654 49.62 -54.37 32.98
N GLY A 655 49.28 -55.27 33.89
CA GLY A 655 47.97 -55.92 33.88
C GLY A 655 46.83 -54.91 34.01
N LEU A 656 46.84 -54.06 35.03
CA LEU A 656 45.71 -53.18 35.35
C LEU A 656 45.51 -52.07 34.30
N SER A 657 46.59 -51.57 33.67
CA SER A 657 46.48 -50.60 32.58
C SER A 657 45.84 -51.22 31.33
N ILE A 658 46.17 -52.47 31.00
CA ILE A 658 45.55 -53.21 29.90
C ILE A 658 44.07 -53.51 30.21
N ALA A 659 43.77 -53.91 31.46
CA ALA A 659 42.38 -54.13 31.88
C ALA A 659 41.54 -52.86 31.71
N ARG A 660 42.06 -51.70 32.12
CA ARG A 660 41.40 -50.41 31.93
C ARG A 660 41.21 -50.05 30.46
N GLN A 661 42.22 -50.20 29.61
CA GLN A 661 42.09 -49.93 28.17
C GLN A 661 41.02 -50.80 27.52
N ILE A 662 40.94 -52.08 27.89
CA ILE A 662 39.90 -52.99 27.37
C ILE A 662 38.52 -52.57 27.86
N VAL A 663 38.36 -52.27 29.14
CA VAL A 663 37.06 -51.86 29.72
C VAL A 663 36.59 -50.52 29.13
N ASP A 664 37.49 -49.53 29.05
CA ASP A 664 37.20 -48.22 28.44
C ASP A 664 36.82 -48.38 26.96
N ALA A 665 37.47 -49.28 26.22
CA ALA A 665 37.10 -49.55 24.82
C ALA A 665 35.71 -50.19 24.69
N HIS A 666 35.22 -50.93 25.70
CA HIS A 666 33.84 -51.43 25.77
C HIS A 666 32.86 -50.41 26.36
N ASN A 667 33.24 -49.13 26.47
CA ASN A 667 32.48 -48.06 27.14
C ASN A 667 32.10 -48.41 28.60
N GLY A 668 32.87 -49.29 29.24
CA GLY A 668 32.68 -49.71 30.62
C GLY A 668 33.42 -48.81 31.61
N LYS A 669 33.40 -49.21 32.88
CA LYS A 669 34.13 -48.53 33.95
C LYS A 669 34.81 -49.57 34.84
N ILE A 670 36.08 -49.36 35.17
CA ILE A 670 36.81 -50.16 36.16
C ILE A 670 37.25 -49.27 37.33
N TRP A 671 37.04 -49.74 38.56
CA TRP A 671 37.47 -49.05 39.78
C TRP A 671 37.74 -50.08 40.89
N PHE A 672 38.15 -49.62 42.07
CA PHE A 672 38.34 -50.48 43.23
C PHE A 672 37.95 -49.76 44.51
N GLU A 673 37.62 -50.54 45.54
CA GLU A 673 37.25 -50.07 46.87
C GLU A 673 37.94 -50.95 47.93
N PRO A 674 38.27 -50.43 49.13
CA PRO A 674 38.78 -51.25 50.23
C PRO A 674 37.74 -52.30 50.66
N ASN A 675 38.16 -53.56 50.85
CA ASN A 675 37.27 -54.60 51.36
C ASN A 675 37.22 -54.54 52.91
N PRO A 676 36.04 -54.43 53.55
CA PRO A 676 35.91 -54.39 55.01
C PRO A 676 36.54 -55.59 55.74
N SER A 677 36.62 -56.76 55.09
CA SER A 677 37.26 -57.96 55.64
C SER A 677 38.79 -57.95 55.55
N GLY A 678 39.39 -56.86 55.05
CA GLY A 678 40.78 -56.78 54.60
C GLY A 678 40.87 -57.02 53.09
N GLY A 679 41.86 -56.45 52.41
CA GLY A 679 42.06 -56.59 50.96
C GLY A 679 41.38 -55.52 50.09
N THR A 680 41.02 -55.88 48.86
CA THR A 680 40.45 -54.96 47.87
C THR A 680 39.29 -55.59 47.10
N THR A 681 38.30 -54.78 46.76
CA THR A 681 37.23 -55.15 45.84
C THR A 681 37.41 -54.41 44.53
N PHE A 682 37.77 -55.14 43.47
CA PHE A 682 37.79 -54.60 42.12
C PHE A 682 36.41 -54.70 41.49
N TRP A 683 35.99 -53.60 40.87
CA TRP A 683 34.71 -53.47 40.20
C TRP A 683 34.90 -53.23 38.71
N VAL A 684 34.16 -53.98 37.89
CA VAL A 684 34.06 -53.77 36.44
C VAL A 684 32.59 -53.63 36.08
N TRP A 685 32.22 -52.48 35.52
CA TRP A 685 30.90 -52.25 34.94
C TRP A 685 30.98 -52.26 33.42
N LEU A 686 30.06 -52.97 32.77
CA LEU A 686 29.94 -53.06 31.32
C LEU A 686 28.50 -52.73 30.90
N PRO A 687 28.30 -51.87 29.88
CA PRO A 687 26.97 -51.62 29.33
C PRO A 687 26.45 -52.85 28.57
N ILE A 688 25.14 -53.13 28.69
CA ILE A 688 24.43 -54.22 27.98
C ILE A 688 23.62 -53.63 26.81
#